data_AF-A0A200PWH0-F1
#
_entry.id   AF-A0A200PWH0-F1
#
_cell.length_a   1.000
_cell.length_b   1.000
_cell.length_c   1.000
_cell.angle_alpha   90.00
_cell.angle_beta   90.00
_cell.angle_gamma   90.00
#
_symmetry.space_group_name_H-M   'P 1'
#
loop_
_entity.id
_entity.type
_entity.pdbx_description
1 polymer ?
#
loop_
_entity_poly.entity_id
_entity_poly.type
_entity_poly.pdbx_seq_one_letter_code
_entity_poly.pdbx_strand_id
1 'polypeptide(L)'
;MVSEPRTAHPMGWWEEIPSHFKGHDIRYEVNILVIEYVFWTKIQRQRPYLPSRSSKIGGSLHFSNMGSDEIYEEVQKNEEKTHDTQAICLHAFSDLSRILPPMFVALLKACYVRGTEKATKKFQVLQQQVLLVLQNSPQPGPVTFVVQCLYVFPILGHLYTEGFSHLVTSSLRRLQTTQTIPAESEAKRLAAQLFLDVIGGIVSHEGRILMKLLEVVDVRLENLREVICGPGVNDDNFDRAKACIEPYIFGLIESQSYMMAVTLLERFSIRQLGQEFLMRMMQENQFQAAEKWAAFMGKPMLCILIQKYIDMKLLKNAYELIKKNNLLQEFPEVYHMYKECSLKKLAEKGCWDVAEVKTNNDKQLLEYLVYLAMEAGYSEKVDELCERYALDGFVEAQEPQANATDTHFLHLNELVLEDIKWVDEVDGLHSATSLIEECKVVGVDCEWKPNYVKGSKPNKVSIMQIASEKTVFIFDLIKLFEVEPKVLDSCLKRILHSPSILKLGYNLQCDLNQLSHSYGELECFKHYEMLLDIQNVYKEPRGGLSGLAKKILGASLNKTRRNSNWEQRPLSQYQMEYAALDAAVLIHIFRHVRNQPQSSGVNNGQPKMEWKSHIVSHMDDNKKHKPKKTPKAKSKKKVHSGTNLSFN
;
A
#
# COMPACT_ATOMS: atom_id res chain seq x y z
N MET A 1 -14.24 17.17 3.19
CA MET A 1 -13.26 16.56 4.11
C MET A 1 -13.74 15.15 4.38
N VAL A 2 -13.14 14.18 3.71
CA VAL A 2 -13.52 12.77 3.76
C VAL A 2 -12.27 12.03 4.20
N SER A 3 -12.25 11.57 5.45
CA SER A 3 -11.25 10.64 5.93
C SER A 3 -11.60 9.26 5.39
N GLU A 4 -10.81 8.77 4.44
CA GLU A 4 -10.79 7.35 4.08
C GLU A 4 -10.60 6.51 5.35
N PRO A 5 -11.36 5.41 5.55
CA PRO A 5 -11.03 4.46 6.60
C PRO A 5 -9.69 3.81 6.22
N ARG A 6 -8.66 4.09 7.01
CA ARG A 6 -7.36 3.43 6.89
C ARG A 6 -7.58 1.92 6.84
N THR A 7 -7.16 1.29 5.76
CA THR A 7 -6.87 -0.15 5.77
C THR A 7 -5.84 -0.38 6.87
N ALA A 8 -6.27 -0.93 8.00
CA ALA A 8 -5.36 -1.31 9.07
C ALA A 8 -4.40 -2.37 8.50
N HIS A 9 -3.13 -1.99 8.38
CA HIS A 9 -2.05 -2.91 8.04
C HIS A 9 -2.08 -4.11 9.02
N PRO A 10 -1.75 -5.34 8.58
CA PRO A 10 -1.65 -6.52 9.44
C PRO A 10 -0.61 -6.42 10.58
N MET A 11 0.06 -5.27 10.73
CA MET A 11 1.00 -4.98 11.83
C MET A 11 0.37 -4.31 13.06
N GLY A 12 -0.85 -3.75 12.97
CA GLY A 12 -1.47 -3.05 14.11
C GLY A 12 -1.68 -3.93 15.36
N TRP A 13 -2.05 -5.19 15.15
CA TRP A 13 -2.34 -6.19 16.17
C TRP A 13 -1.16 -6.54 17.09
N TRP A 14 0.07 -6.31 16.61
CA TRP A 14 1.30 -6.62 17.35
C TRP A 14 1.80 -5.46 18.19
N GLU A 15 1.41 -4.22 17.85
CA GLU A 15 1.79 -3.01 18.58
C GLU A 15 0.99 -2.84 19.88
N GLU A 16 -0.17 -3.51 20.00
CA GLU A 16 -1.04 -3.49 21.18
C GLU A 16 -0.62 -4.46 22.30
N ILE A 17 0.32 -5.38 22.06
CA ILE A 17 0.85 -6.27 23.11
C ILE A 17 2.00 -5.55 23.84
N PRO A 18 1.83 -5.07 25.09
CA PRO A 18 2.82 -4.21 25.72
C PRO A 18 4.18 -4.90 25.90
N SER A 19 5.26 -4.22 25.51
CA SER A 19 6.64 -4.69 25.73
C SER A 19 7.17 -4.44 27.16
N HIS A 20 6.30 -4.18 28.13
CA HIS A 20 6.68 -3.78 29.48
C HIS A 20 6.30 -4.82 30.53
N PHE A 21 7.26 -5.65 30.89
CA PHE A 21 7.46 -6.14 32.26
C PHE A 21 8.96 -6.11 32.53
N LYS A 22 9.43 -5.02 33.16
CA LYS A 22 10.71 -4.96 33.86
C LYS A 22 10.37 -4.92 35.34
N GLY A 23 10.85 -5.91 36.09
CA GLY A 23 10.78 -5.89 37.56
C GLY A 23 9.60 -6.68 38.13
N HIS A 24 9.97 -7.67 38.93
CA HIS A 24 9.26 -8.45 39.94
C HIS A 24 7.74 -8.39 40.12
N ASP A 25 7.24 -9.63 40.28
CA ASP A 25 6.08 -10.12 41.02
C ASP A 25 4.72 -10.09 40.31
N ILE A 26 4.24 -11.30 39.96
CA ILE A 26 2.93 -11.85 40.38
C ILE A 26 3.12 -13.37 40.44
N ARG A 27 3.15 -13.89 41.67
CA ARG A 27 2.96 -15.30 42.00
C ARG A 27 1.72 -15.87 41.30
N TYR A 28 1.90 -16.91 40.50
CA TYR A 28 0.94 -18.02 40.37
C TYR A 28 1.72 -19.27 39.96
N GLU A 29 2.38 -19.87 40.94
CA GLU A 29 2.49 -21.33 40.99
C GLU A 29 1.13 -21.88 41.43
N VAL A 30 0.20 -22.04 40.49
CA VAL A 30 -0.97 -22.90 40.70
C VAL A 30 -1.26 -23.63 39.38
N ASN A 31 -0.73 -24.85 39.33
CA ASN A 31 -1.35 -26.06 38.79
C ASN A 31 -1.38 -26.30 37.27
N ILE A 32 -0.27 -26.86 36.77
CA ILE A 32 -0.26 -27.78 35.61
C ILE A 32 -1.24 -28.94 35.82
N LEU A 33 -1.42 -29.38 37.07
CA LEU A 33 -2.42 -30.37 37.47
C LEU A 33 -3.88 -29.86 37.39
N VAL A 34 -4.15 -28.54 37.39
CA VAL A 34 -5.50 -27.96 37.26
C VAL A 34 -5.88 -27.79 35.80
N ILE A 35 -4.93 -27.56 34.91
CA ILE A 35 -5.21 -27.62 33.47
C ILE A 35 -5.53 -29.07 33.09
N GLU A 36 -4.79 -30.07 33.55
CA GLU A 36 -5.16 -31.48 33.35
C GLU A 36 -6.49 -31.84 34.05
N TYR A 37 -6.71 -31.42 35.30
CA TYR A 37 -7.93 -31.73 36.06
C TYR A 37 -9.18 -31.01 35.52
N VAL A 38 -9.10 -29.75 35.08
CA VAL A 38 -10.21 -28.99 34.46
C VAL A 38 -10.50 -29.49 33.05
N PHE A 39 -9.47 -29.87 32.28
CA PHE A 39 -9.62 -30.47 30.96
C PHE A 39 -10.28 -31.86 31.05
N TRP A 40 -9.90 -32.69 32.03
CA TRP A 40 -10.55 -33.98 32.28
C TRP A 40 -11.96 -33.86 32.89
N THR A 41 -12.20 -32.93 33.81
CA THR A 41 -13.50 -32.79 34.49
C THR A 41 -14.57 -32.08 33.65
N LYS A 42 -14.21 -31.16 32.74
CA LYS A 42 -15.17 -30.55 31.80
C LYS A 42 -15.53 -31.48 30.63
N ILE A 43 -14.60 -32.30 30.14
CA ILE A 43 -14.86 -33.27 29.07
C ILE A 43 -15.71 -34.46 29.58
N GLN A 44 -15.54 -34.87 30.84
CA GLN A 44 -16.33 -35.98 31.42
C GLN A 44 -17.73 -35.57 31.89
N ARG A 45 -17.96 -34.32 32.32
CA ARG A 45 -19.27 -33.85 32.83
C ARG A 45 -20.34 -33.58 31.76
N GLN A 46 -20.02 -33.72 30.47
CA GLN A 46 -20.99 -33.50 29.37
C GLN A 46 -21.42 -34.80 28.66
N ARG A 47 -21.13 -35.98 29.21
CA ARG A 47 -21.74 -37.25 28.74
C ARG A 47 -22.97 -37.59 29.59
N PRO A 48 -24.15 -37.86 28.99
CA PRO A 48 -25.26 -38.47 29.72
C PRO A 48 -24.90 -39.91 30.12
N TYR A 49 -25.27 -40.27 31.34
CA TYR A 49 -25.01 -41.54 32.03
C TYR A 49 -25.34 -42.82 31.22
N LEU A 50 -24.47 -43.83 31.34
CA LEU A 50 -24.81 -45.26 31.28
C LEU A 50 -24.05 -46.00 32.41
N PRO A 51 -24.62 -47.01 33.08
CA PRO A 51 -24.14 -47.46 34.39
C PRO A 51 -22.93 -48.40 34.33
N SER A 52 -22.13 -48.30 35.38
CA SER A 52 -20.87 -49.01 35.62
C SER A 52 -21.06 -50.47 36.10
N ARG A 53 -20.15 -51.35 35.65
CA ARG A 53 -19.82 -52.61 36.34
C ARG A 53 -18.48 -52.46 37.05
N SER A 54 -18.48 -52.86 38.30
CA SER A 54 -17.43 -52.76 39.31
C SER A 54 -16.29 -53.78 39.11
N SER A 55 -15.07 -53.39 39.46
CA SER A 55 -14.15 -54.27 40.18
C SER A 55 -13.15 -53.43 41.00
N LYS A 56 -12.92 -53.90 42.22
CA LYS A 56 -12.25 -53.26 43.35
C LYS A 56 -10.72 -53.41 43.30
N ILE A 57 -10.11 -52.77 44.32
CA ILE A 57 -8.83 -53.05 45.02
C ILE A 57 -7.80 -51.95 44.69
N GLY A 58 -7.26 -51.16 45.61
CA GLY A 58 -7.22 -51.17 47.08
C GLY A 58 -5.86 -50.62 47.52
N GLY A 59 -5.81 -49.66 48.44
CA GLY A 59 -4.55 -49.15 48.99
C GLY A 59 -4.68 -47.77 49.66
N SER A 60 -4.92 -47.79 50.96
CA SER A 60 -4.97 -46.63 51.86
C SER A 60 -3.56 -46.22 52.30
N LEU A 61 -3.30 -44.92 52.46
CA LEU A 61 -2.41 -44.40 53.50
C LEU A 61 -2.85 -43.00 53.94
N HIS A 62 -3.06 -42.89 55.25
CA HIS A 62 -3.57 -41.75 55.99
C HIS A 62 -2.63 -40.54 55.96
N PHE A 63 -3.23 -39.35 55.87
CA PHE A 63 -2.63 -38.07 56.23
C PHE A 63 -2.55 -37.92 57.75
N SER A 64 -1.39 -37.52 58.27
CA SER A 64 -1.24 -36.91 59.59
C SER A 64 -0.58 -35.55 59.45
N ASN A 65 -1.36 -34.51 59.81
CA ASN A 65 -0.95 -33.12 60.01
C ASN A 65 0.23 -33.01 60.99
N MET A 66 1.26 -32.23 60.63
CA MET A 66 2.08 -31.51 61.61
C MET A 66 2.68 -30.23 61.02
N GLY A 67 2.26 -29.11 61.62
CA GLY A 67 3.01 -27.88 61.89
C GLY A 67 3.96 -27.33 60.83
N SER A 68 3.45 -26.44 60.00
CA SER A 68 4.19 -25.26 59.53
C SER A 68 4.57 -24.42 60.76
N ASP A 69 5.87 -24.32 61.08
CA ASP A 69 6.49 -23.11 61.68
C ASP A 69 8.01 -23.23 61.96
N GLU A 70 8.65 -24.39 61.76
CA GLU A 70 10.10 -24.52 62.05
C GLU A 70 11.05 -24.57 60.84
N ILE A 71 10.57 -24.38 59.59
CA ILE A 71 11.44 -24.35 58.39
C ILE A 71 11.73 -22.91 57.92
N TYR A 72 11.26 -21.89 58.65
CA TYR A 72 11.37 -20.49 58.23
C TYR A 72 12.70 -19.80 58.59
N GLU A 73 13.58 -20.39 59.39
CA GLU A 73 14.85 -19.75 59.79
C GLU A 73 16.13 -20.37 59.20
N GLU A 74 16.06 -21.48 58.45
CA GLU A 74 17.26 -22.11 57.87
C GLU A 74 17.46 -21.86 56.35
N VAL A 75 16.52 -21.21 55.66
CA VAL A 75 16.65 -20.92 54.21
C VAL A 75 17.29 -19.54 53.93
N GLN A 76 17.46 -18.69 54.95
CA GLN A 76 18.01 -17.33 54.77
C GLN A 76 19.55 -17.24 54.79
N LYS A 77 20.28 -18.36 54.68
CA LYS A 77 21.75 -18.35 54.80
C LYS A 77 22.55 -18.98 53.66
N ASN A 78 21.95 -19.20 52.49
CA ASN A 78 22.69 -19.59 51.27
C ASN A 78 22.26 -18.78 50.03
N GLU A 79 22.10 -17.46 50.18
CA GLU A 79 21.87 -16.52 49.06
C GLU A 79 23.14 -16.06 48.32
N GLU A 80 24.29 -16.70 48.54
CA GLU A 80 25.48 -16.45 47.74
C GLU A 80 25.92 -17.72 47.00
N LYS A 81 25.81 -17.62 45.66
CA LYS A 81 26.28 -18.56 44.62
C LYS A 81 25.29 -19.62 44.14
N THR A 82 24.31 -19.20 43.35
CA THR A 82 23.92 -19.93 42.13
C THR A 82 23.59 -18.94 41.02
N HIS A 83 24.64 -18.37 40.43
CA HIS A 83 24.61 -17.72 39.12
C HIS A 83 24.50 -18.79 38.02
N ASP A 84 23.49 -19.64 38.04
CA ASP A 84 23.20 -20.54 36.93
C ASP A 84 21.82 -21.20 37.08
N THR A 85 20.75 -20.53 36.66
CA THR A 85 19.52 -21.26 36.33
C THR A 85 18.75 -20.55 35.21
N GLN A 86 18.83 -21.20 34.04
CA GLN A 86 17.82 -21.24 32.99
C GLN A 86 17.78 -20.06 31.99
N ALA A 87 18.89 -19.94 31.27
CA ALA A 87 18.79 -19.85 29.82
C ALA A 87 17.86 -20.99 29.32
N ILE A 88 16.77 -20.66 28.62
CA ILE A 88 16.04 -21.66 27.86
C ILE A 88 17.04 -22.16 26.83
N CYS A 89 17.53 -23.39 27.01
CA CYS A 89 18.44 -24.03 26.07
C CYS A 89 17.88 -23.89 24.66
N LEU A 90 18.73 -23.52 23.70
CA LEU A 90 18.45 -23.66 22.27
C LEU A 90 18.00 -25.10 21.88
N HIS A 91 18.16 -26.07 22.79
CA HIS A 91 17.68 -27.45 22.71
C HIS A 91 16.20 -27.66 23.06
N ALA A 92 15.45 -26.67 23.56
CA ALA A 92 14.02 -26.87 23.89
C ALA A 92 13.13 -27.20 22.66
N PHE A 93 13.67 -27.06 21.45
CA PHE A 93 13.00 -27.30 20.17
C PHE A 93 13.59 -28.49 19.38
N SER A 94 14.48 -29.30 19.98
CA SER A 94 15.21 -30.34 19.21
C SER A 94 14.35 -31.54 18.78
N ASP A 95 13.26 -31.83 19.48
CA ASP A 95 12.22 -32.75 19.00
C ASP A 95 10.85 -32.38 19.61
N LEU A 96 10.00 -31.75 18.80
CA LEU A 96 8.63 -31.37 19.17
C LEU A 96 7.57 -32.26 18.52
N SER A 97 7.96 -33.40 17.94
CA SER A 97 7.04 -34.33 17.26
C SER A 97 5.97 -34.93 18.19
N ARG A 98 6.19 -34.92 19.51
CA ARG A 98 5.28 -35.48 20.53
C ARG A 98 4.82 -34.46 21.58
N ILE A 99 4.99 -33.16 21.33
CA ILE A 99 4.54 -32.15 22.30
C ILE A 99 3.02 -32.09 22.36
N LEU A 100 2.47 -31.97 23.58
CA LEU A 100 1.04 -31.75 23.77
C LEU A 100 0.66 -30.30 23.40
N PRO A 101 -0.51 -30.06 22.76
CA PRO A 101 -0.93 -28.72 22.35
C PRO A 101 -0.87 -27.65 23.45
N PRO A 102 -1.31 -27.89 24.71
CA PRO A 102 -1.21 -26.87 25.74
C PRO A 102 0.23 -26.53 26.14
N MET A 103 1.14 -27.50 26.05
CA MET A 103 2.56 -27.33 26.37
C MET A 103 3.24 -26.52 25.27
N PHE A 104 2.89 -26.79 24.01
CA PHE A 104 3.35 -25.96 22.89
C PHE A 104 2.85 -24.51 23.00
N VAL A 105 1.58 -24.32 23.35
CA VAL A 105 0.99 -22.98 23.57
C VAL A 105 1.70 -22.24 24.72
N ALA A 106 2.02 -22.93 25.81
CA ALA A 106 2.79 -22.36 26.92
C ALA A 106 4.22 -21.98 26.49
N LEU A 107 4.91 -22.84 25.72
CA LEU A 107 6.24 -22.55 25.18
C LEU A 107 6.23 -21.35 24.22
N LEU A 108 5.23 -21.26 23.33
CA LEU A 108 5.06 -20.11 22.44
C LEU A 108 4.91 -18.81 23.24
N LYS A 109 4.07 -18.81 24.28
CA LYS A 109 3.91 -17.67 25.19
C LYS A 109 5.23 -17.31 25.87
N ALA A 110 5.93 -18.29 26.43
CA ALA A 110 7.21 -18.06 27.10
C ALA A 110 8.27 -17.47 26.17
N CYS A 111 8.36 -17.98 24.93
CA CYS A 111 9.28 -17.47 23.91
C CYS A 111 8.95 -16.03 23.51
N TYR A 112 7.67 -15.72 23.34
CA TYR A 112 7.23 -14.38 23.00
C TYR A 112 7.55 -13.35 24.09
N VAL A 113 7.26 -13.69 25.35
CA VAL A 113 7.50 -12.84 26.52
C VAL A 113 9.00 -12.59 26.74
N ARG A 114 9.84 -13.63 26.59
CA ARG A 114 11.29 -13.53 26.81
C ARG A 114 12.06 -12.90 25.65
N GLY A 115 11.47 -12.81 24.46
CA GLY A 115 12.15 -12.20 23.31
C GLY A 115 12.43 -10.70 23.55
N THR A 116 13.60 -10.23 23.10
CA THR A 116 14.02 -8.82 23.24
C THR A 116 13.86 -8.00 21.95
N GLU A 117 13.53 -8.67 20.84
CA GLU A 117 13.37 -8.07 19.52
C GLU A 117 12.05 -7.31 19.35
N LYS A 118 11.96 -6.47 18.32
CA LYS A 118 10.68 -5.83 17.94
C LYS A 118 9.64 -6.88 17.53
N ALA A 119 8.36 -6.56 17.75
CA ALA A 119 7.24 -7.51 17.58
C ALA A 119 7.21 -8.20 16.21
N THR A 120 7.45 -7.46 15.11
CA THR A 120 7.51 -8.02 13.75
C THR A 120 8.59 -9.10 13.60
N LYS A 121 9.77 -8.88 14.20
CA LYS A 121 10.88 -9.84 14.14
C LYS A 121 10.64 -11.02 15.07
N LYS A 122 10.02 -10.81 16.23
CA LYS A 122 9.52 -11.90 17.10
C LYS A 122 8.54 -12.80 16.35
N PHE A 123 7.57 -12.21 15.64
CA PHE A 123 6.60 -12.96 14.86
C PHE A 123 7.27 -13.82 13.78
N GLN A 124 8.21 -13.24 13.01
CA GLN A 124 8.92 -13.99 11.96
C GLN A 124 9.69 -15.20 12.53
N VAL A 125 10.39 -15.00 13.65
CA VAL A 125 11.13 -16.09 14.32
C VAL A 125 10.15 -17.15 14.84
N LEU A 126 9.09 -16.75 15.54
CA LEU A 126 8.09 -17.69 16.04
C LEU A 126 7.37 -18.44 14.91
N GLN A 127 7.11 -17.80 13.78
CA GLN A 127 6.48 -18.43 12.62
C GLN A 127 7.40 -19.50 12.02
N GLN A 128 8.71 -19.25 11.97
CA GLN A 128 9.69 -20.27 11.56
C GLN A 128 9.70 -21.45 12.53
N GLN A 129 9.65 -21.20 13.84
CA GLN A 129 9.58 -22.28 14.83
C GLN A 129 8.30 -23.10 14.70
N VAL A 130 7.14 -22.45 14.58
CA VAL A 130 5.85 -23.15 14.36
C VAL A 130 5.91 -23.96 13.07
N LEU A 131 6.46 -23.42 11.98
CA LEU A 131 6.60 -24.16 10.72
C LEU A 131 7.47 -25.41 10.87
N LEU A 132 8.59 -25.32 11.59
CA LEU A 132 9.45 -26.48 11.88
C LEU A 132 8.70 -27.54 12.68
N VAL A 133 7.91 -27.14 13.69
CA VAL A 133 7.07 -28.10 14.45
C VAL A 133 6.11 -28.82 13.53
N LEU A 134 5.39 -28.09 12.66
CA LEU A 134 4.41 -28.70 11.78
C LEU A 134 5.06 -29.59 10.71
N GLN A 135 6.28 -29.27 10.24
CA GLN A 135 7.07 -30.09 9.32
C GLN A 135 7.54 -31.41 9.96
N ASN A 136 7.71 -31.43 11.29
CA ASN A 136 8.07 -32.64 12.04
C ASN A 136 6.87 -33.55 12.36
N SER A 137 5.71 -33.31 11.72
CA SER A 137 4.49 -34.14 11.82
C SER A 137 4.07 -34.43 13.28
N PRO A 138 3.64 -33.40 14.03
CA PRO A 138 3.26 -33.59 15.43
C PRO A 138 2.06 -34.53 15.52
N GLN A 139 2.04 -35.40 16.52
CA GLN A 139 0.93 -36.34 16.74
C GLN A 139 -0.32 -35.60 17.27
N PRO A 140 -1.55 -35.93 16.80
CA PRO A 140 -1.89 -37.00 15.84
C PRO A 140 -1.69 -36.61 14.36
N GLY A 141 -1.52 -35.33 14.07
CA GLY A 141 -1.19 -34.80 12.74
C GLY A 141 -1.08 -33.26 12.80
N PRO A 142 -0.37 -32.60 11.87
CA PRO A 142 -0.14 -31.15 11.91
C PRO A 142 -1.43 -30.33 11.88
N VAL A 143 -2.43 -30.77 11.12
CA VAL A 143 -3.74 -30.09 11.02
C VAL A 143 -4.50 -30.20 12.35
N THR A 144 -4.63 -31.43 12.86
CA THR A 144 -5.32 -31.72 14.13
C THR A 144 -4.64 -31.00 15.30
N PHE A 145 -3.30 -31.00 15.33
CA PHE A 145 -2.51 -30.30 16.33
C PHE A 145 -2.83 -28.80 16.37
N VAL A 146 -2.91 -28.14 15.20
CA VAL A 146 -3.27 -26.72 15.13
C VAL A 146 -4.68 -26.47 15.63
N VAL A 147 -5.65 -27.30 15.25
CA VAL A 147 -7.04 -27.20 15.75
C VAL A 147 -7.08 -27.33 17.28
N GLN A 148 -6.32 -28.28 17.84
CA GLN A 148 -6.21 -28.44 19.29
C GLN A 148 -5.54 -27.23 19.97
N CYS A 149 -4.52 -26.62 19.37
CA CYS A 149 -3.95 -25.38 19.88
C CYS A 149 -4.98 -24.24 19.91
N LEU A 150 -5.84 -24.14 18.88
CA LEU A 150 -6.92 -23.14 18.84
C LEU A 150 -7.93 -23.30 19.97
N TYR A 151 -8.18 -24.51 20.47
CA TYR A 151 -8.98 -24.69 21.69
C TYR A 151 -8.30 -24.15 22.96
N VAL A 152 -6.96 -24.14 23.00
CA VAL A 152 -6.21 -23.74 24.19
C VAL A 152 -5.96 -22.23 24.23
N PHE A 153 -5.72 -21.58 23.08
CA PHE A 153 -5.35 -20.16 23.04
C PHE A 153 -6.29 -19.22 23.82
N PRO A 154 -7.63 -19.36 23.76
CA PRO A 154 -8.56 -18.52 24.52
C PRO A 154 -8.32 -18.53 26.04
N ILE A 155 -7.72 -19.60 26.57
CA ILE A 155 -7.37 -19.75 27.99
C ILE A 155 -6.23 -18.79 28.38
N LEU A 156 -5.38 -18.37 27.42
CA LEU A 156 -4.28 -17.45 27.68
C LEU A 156 -4.71 -15.98 27.85
N GLY A 157 -5.99 -15.67 27.58
CA GLY A 157 -6.54 -14.32 27.59
C GLY A 157 -6.44 -13.60 26.24
N HIS A 158 -7.32 -12.62 26.05
CA HIS A 158 -7.55 -11.92 24.76
C HIS A 158 -6.27 -11.39 24.11
N LEU A 159 -5.32 -10.87 24.91
CA LEU A 159 -4.05 -10.31 24.45
C LEU A 159 -3.17 -11.28 23.64
N TYR A 160 -3.28 -12.59 23.89
CA TYR A 160 -2.46 -13.60 23.23
C TYR A 160 -3.23 -14.43 22.21
N THR A 161 -4.54 -14.61 22.44
CA THR A 161 -5.40 -15.51 21.66
C THR A 161 -5.30 -15.21 20.17
N GLU A 162 -5.46 -13.95 19.80
CA GLU A 162 -5.61 -13.57 18.40
C GLU A 162 -4.28 -13.69 17.64
N GLY A 163 -3.22 -13.07 18.15
CA GLY A 163 -1.89 -13.10 17.53
C GLY A 163 -1.33 -14.52 17.39
N PHE A 164 -1.51 -15.37 18.40
CA PHE A 164 -1.06 -16.77 18.32
C PHE A 164 -1.97 -17.65 17.46
N SER A 165 -3.29 -17.44 17.49
CA SER A 165 -4.19 -18.15 16.57
C SER A 165 -3.87 -17.81 15.11
N HIS A 166 -3.58 -16.54 14.82
CA HIS A 166 -3.11 -16.10 13.51
C HIS A 166 -1.77 -16.73 13.13
N LEU A 167 -0.81 -16.77 14.07
CA LEU A 167 0.51 -17.35 13.87
C LEU A 167 0.40 -18.83 13.46
N VAL A 168 -0.37 -19.65 14.19
CA VAL A 168 -0.47 -21.09 13.89
C VAL A 168 -1.26 -21.36 12.61
N THR A 169 -2.36 -20.64 12.38
CA THR A 169 -3.19 -20.82 11.17
C THR A 169 -2.44 -20.40 9.90
N SER A 170 -1.69 -19.30 9.95
CA SER A 170 -0.85 -18.85 8.82
C SER A 170 0.33 -19.81 8.57
N SER A 171 0.92 -20.38 9.61
CA SER A 171 1.99 -21.37 9.49
C SER A 171 1.49 -22.67 8.85
N LEU A 172 0.29 -23.13 9.24
CA LEU A 172 -0.35 -24.30 8.63
C LEU A 172 -0.64 -24.08 7.14
N ARG A 173 -1.21 -22.93 6.77
CA ARG A 173 -1.44 -22.57 5.36
C ARG A 173 -0.15 -22.60 4.54
N ARG A 174 0.94 -22.07 5.10
CA ARG A 174 2.26 -22.06 4.46
C ARG A 174 2.80 -23.48 4.25
N LEU A 175 2.63 -24.35 5.24
CA LEU A 175 2.99 -25.76 5.12
C LEU A 175 2.20 -26.44 4.00
N GLN A 176 0.88 -26.30 3.98
CA GLN A 176 0.00 -26.89 2.95
C GLN A 176 0.28 -26.39 1.53
N THR A 177 0.81 -25.17 1.40
CA THR A 177 1.25 -24.62 0.10
C THR A 177 2.55 -25.26 -0.38
N THR A 178 3.40 -25.72 0.55
CA THR A 178 4.72 -26.31 0.26
C THR A 178 4.66 -27.84 0.17
N GLN A 179 3.75 -28.47 0.90
CA GLN A 179 3.54 -29.90 1.00
C GLN A 179 2.03 -30.18 0.97
N THR A 180 1.56 -31.03 0.07
CA THR A 180 0.14 -31.40 0.00
C THR A 180 -0.23 -32.31 1.17
N ILE A 181 -0.62 -31.71 2.30
CA ILE A 181 -1.08 -32.41 3.49
C ILE A 181 -2.59 -32.27 3.57
N PRO A 182 -3.37 -33.32 3.19
CA PRO A 182 -4.82 -33.27 3.32
C PRO A 182 -5.22 -33.23 4.80
N ALA A 183 -6.27 -32.48 5.11
CA ALA A 183 -6.86 -32.53 6.44
C ALA A 183 -7.54 -33.89 6.65
N GLU A 184 -7.11 -34.60 7.69
CA GLU A 184 -7.73 -35.85 8.13
C GLU A 184 -9.21 -35.63 8.50
N SER A 185 -10.03 -36.67 8.35
CA SER A 185 -11.47 -36.60 8.69
C SER A 185 -11.70 -36.12 10.13
N GLU A 186 -10.85 -36.55 11.05
CA GLU A 186 -10.89 -36.15 12.45
C GLU A 186 -10.53 -34.67 12.64
N ALA A 187 -9.55 -34.15 11.90
CA ALA A 187 -9.19 -32.73 11.92
C ALA A 187 -10.34 -31.85 11.45
N LYS A 188 -11.02 -32.26 10.38
CA LYS A 188 -12.21 -31.57 9.85
C LYS A 188 -13.37 -31.58 10.85
N ARG A 189 -13.61 -32.71 11.51
CA ARG A 189 -14.63 -32.86 12.56
C ARG A 189 -14.34 -31.97 13.78
N LEU A 190 -13.09 -31.93 14.24
CA LEU A 190 -12.68 -31.08 15.36
C LEU A 190 -12.75 -29.58 15.00
N ALA A 191 -12.38 -29.19 13.77
CA ALA A 191 -12.50 -27.81 13.33
C ALA A 191 -13.97 -27.38 13.16
N ALA A 192 -14.84 -28.29 12.68
CA ALA A 192 -16.28 -28.11 12.65
C ALA A 192 -16.86 -27.91 14.06
N GLN A 193 -16.48 -28.75 15.02
CA GLN A 193 -16.87 -28.58 16.42
C GLN A 193 -16.40 -27.24 16.99
N LEU A 194 -15.13 -26.87 16.76
CA LEU A 194 -14.59 -25.59 17.23
C LEU A 194 -15.36 -24.40 16.66
N PHE A 195 -15.72 -24.45 15.38
CA PHE A 195 -16.55 -23.44 14.76
C PHE A 195 -17.93 -23.33 15.46
N LEU A 196 -18.59 -24.46 15.72
CA LEU A 196 -19.88 -24.50 16.43
C LEU A 196 -19.75 -23.98 17.89
N ASP A 197 -18.67 -24.35 18.58
CA ASP A 197 -18.40 -23.89 19.94
C ASP A 197 -18.18 -22.38 19.99
N VAL A 198 -17.56 -21.80 18.97
CA VAL A 198 -17.32 -20.35 18.91
C VAL A 198 -18.61 -19.59 18.59
N ILE A 199 -19.39 -20.03 17.59
CA ILE A 199 -20.67 -19.37 17.29
C ILE A 199 -21.68 -19.55 18.44
N GLY A 200 -21.58 -20.63 19.21
CA GLY A 200 -22.36 -20.89 20.42
C GLY A 200 -21.85 -20.15 21.66
N GLY A 201 -20.75 -19.40 21.58
CA GLY A 201 -20.18 -18.63 22.68
C GLY A 201 -19.45 -19.46 23.75
N ILE A 202 -19.17 -20.74 23.50
CA ILE A 202 -18.43 -21.63 24.39
C ILE A 202 -16.94 -21.31 24.36
N VAL A 203 -16.40 -21.00 23.18
CA VAL A 203 -14.99 -20.66 22.97
C VAL A 203 -14.90 -19.26 22.38
N SER A 204 -14.01 -18.42 22.92
CA SER A 204 -13.86 -17.03 22.45
C SER A 204 -12.74 -16.93 21.40
N HIS A 205 -13.12 -16.74 20.14
CA HIS A 205 -12.23 -16.41 19.03
C HIS A 205 -12.78 -15.27 18.19
N GLU A 206 -11.89 -14.48 17.60
CA GLU A 206 -12.30 -13.51 16.60
C GLU A 206 -12.79 -14.20 15.32
N GLY A 207 -13.83 -13.63 14.69
CA GLY A 207 -14.41 -14.19 13.47
C GLY A 207 -13.42 -14.38 12.32
N ARG A 208 -12.40 -13.51 12.19
CA ARG A 208 -11.37 -13.65 11.14
C ARG A 208 -10.51 -14.91 11.29
N ILE A 209 -10.25 -15.34 12.53
CA ILE A 209 -9.53 -16.58 12.82
C ILE A 209 -10.39 -17.78 12.43
N LEU A 210 -11.70 -17.72 12.70
CA LEU A 210 -12.64 -18.75 12.27
C LEU A 210 -12.67 -18.90 10.75
N MET A 211 -12.74 -17.78 10.02
CA MET A 211 -12.72 -17.82 8.56
C MET A 211 -11.44 -18.48 8.03
N LYS A 212 -10.28 -18.12 8.60
CA LYS A 212 -8.99 -18.73 8.25
C LYS A 212 -8.97 -20.23 8.58
N LEU A 213 -9.53 -20.63 9.72
CA LEU A 213 -9.63 -22.03 10.10
C LEU A 213 -10.48 -22.82 9.10
N LEU A 214 -11.69 -22.34 8.78
CA LEU A 214 -12.60 -22.99 7.83
C LEU A 214 -11.96 -23.16 6.45
N GLU A 215 -11.22 -22.15 5.99
CA GLU A 215 -10.50 -22.17 4.72
C GLU A 215 -9.33 -23.17 4.73
N VAL A 216 -8.46 -23.12 5.75
CA VAL A 216 -7.22 -23.90 5.84
C VAL A 216 -7.48 -25.38 6.11
N VAL A 217 -8.49 -25.71 6.91
CA VAL A 217 -8.86 -27.10 7.22
C VAL A 217 -9.85 -27.68 6.20
N ASP A 218 -10.35 -26.83 5.30
CA ASP A 218 -11.38 -27.17 4.33
C ASP A 218 -12.64 -27.77 4.98
N VAL A 219 -13.20 -27.04 5.94
CA VAL A 219 -14.46 -27.42 6.62
C VAL A 219 -15.63 -27.08 5.70
N ARG A 220 -16.51 -28.05 5.46
CA ARG A 220 -17.72 -27.95 4.64
C ARG A 220 -18.96 -28.20 5.48
N LEU A 221 -20.14 -27.93 4.91
CA LEU A 221 -21.42 -28.11 5.60
C LEU A 221 -21.65 -29.57 6.02
N GLU A 222 -21.10 -30.55 5.28
CA GLU A 222 -21.13 -31.96 5.68
C GLU A 222 -20.46 -32.23 7.02
N ASN A 223 -19.33 -31.56 7.30
CA ASN A 223 -18.61 -31.75 8.56
C ASN A 223 -19.42 -31.18 9.74
N LEU A 224 -20.15 -30.08 9.53
CA LEU A 224 -21.03 -29.51 10.56
C LEU A 224 -22.23 -30.42 10.82
N ARG A 225 -22.82 -30.97 9.76
CA ARG A 225 -23.92 -31.95 9.87
C ARG A 225 -23.51 -33.16 10.69
N GLU A 226 -22.33 -33.73 10.42
CA GLU A 226 -21.80 -34.90 11.16
C GLU A 226 -21.68 -34.63 12.66
N VAL A 227 -21.24 -33.43 13.04
CA VAL A 227 -21.11 -33.02 14.44
C VAL A 227 -22.47 -32.82 15.12
N ILE A 228 -23.43 -32.18 14.43
CA ILE A 228 -24.74 -31.84 14.99
C ILE A 228 -25.66 -33.06 15.10
N CYS A 229 -25.72 -33.90 14.06
CA CYS A 229 -26.66 -35.01 13.99
C CYS A 229 -26.11 -36.32 14.59
N GLY A 230 -24.81 -36.39 14.85
CA GLY A 230 -24.14 -37.60 15.32
C GLY A 230 -23.84 -38.60 14.18
N PRO A 231 -22.90 -39.53 14.39
CA PRO A 231 -22.50 -40.50 13.38
C PRO A 231 -23.65 -41.47 13.06
N GLY A 232 -24.01 -41.62 11.79
CA GLY A 232 -24.95 -42.64 11.30
C GLY A 232 -26.41 -42.19 11.10
N VAL A 233 -26.73 -40.91 11.32
CA VAL A 233 -28.06 -40.37 10.97
C VAL A 233 -28.06 -39.95 9.49
N ASN A 234 -28.75 -40.73 8.65
CA ASN A 234 -29.02 -40.37 7.25
C ASN A 234 -30.12 -39.31 7.19
N ASP A 235 -29.77 -38.07 7.54
CA ASP A 235 -30.53 -36.89 7.15
C ASP A 235 -29.87 -36.33 5.88
N ASP A 236 -30.51 -36.61 4.73
CA ASP A 236 -30.09 -36.04 3.45
C ASP A 236 -30.28 -34.52 3.42
N ASN A 237 -31.00 -33.97 4.40
CA ASN A 237 -31.29 -32.55 4.47
C ASN A 237 -30.30 -31.80 5.39
N PHE A 238 -29.59 -30.82 4.84
CA PHE A 238 -28.64 -29.97 5.58
C PHE A 238 -29.33 -28.89 6.44
N ASP A 239 -30.66 -28.89 6.52
CA ASP A 239 -31.44 -27.83 7.17
C ASP A 239 -31.10 -27.64 8.64
N ARG A 240 -30.84 -28.70 9.40
CA ARG A 240 -30.42 -28.57 10.82
C ARG A 240 -29.07 -27.87 10.95
N ALA A 241 -28.12 -28.20 10.08
CA ALA A 241 -26.81 -27.56 10.08
C ALA A 241 -26.91 -26.08 9.67
N LYS A 242 -27.73 -25.75 8.67
CA LYS A 242 -27.99 -24.36 8.26
C LYS A 242 -28.66 -23.56 9.38
N ALA A 243 -29.73 -24.09 9.97
CA ALA A 243 -30.47 -23.46 11.07
C ALA A 243 -29.59 -23.18 12.30
N CYS A 244 -28.52 -23.96 12.51
CA CYS A 244 -27.56 -23.72 13.59
C CYS A 244 -26.63 -22.53 13.32
N ILE A 245 -26.27 -22.28 12.05
CA ILE A 245 -25.29 -21.24 11.67
C ILE A 245 -25.98 -19.92 11.32
N GLU A 246 -27.21 -19.98 10.81
CA GLU A 246 -28.01 -18.83 10.40
C GLU A 246 -28.08 -17.71 11.46
N PRO A 247 -28.40 -17.98 12.75
CA PRO A 247 -28.45 -16.93 13.78
C PRO A 247 -27.12 -16.15 13.91
N TYR A 248 -25.99 -16.84 13.81
CA TYR A 248 -24.68 -16.19 13.84
C TYR A 248 -24.47 -15.30 12.62
N ILE A 249 -24.80 -15.79 11.41
CA ILE A 249 -24.70 -15.00 10.17
C ILE A 249 -25.60 -13.76 10.25
N PHE A 250 -26.84 -13.88 10.75
CA PHE A 250 -27.73 -12.74 10.94
C PHE A 250 -27.16 -11.72 11.93
N GLY A 251 -26.58 -12.16 13.04
CA GLY A 251 -25.86 -11.28 13.98
C GLY A 251 -24.67 -10.55 13.32
N LEU A 252 -23.97 -11.19 12.37
CA LEU A 252 -22.94 -10.51 11.57
C LEU A 252 -23.51 -9.46 10.63
N ILE A 253 -24.69 -9.69 10.05
CA ILE A 253 -25.35 -8.71 9.19
C ILE A 253 -25.82 -7.51 10.02
N GLU A 254 -26.40 -7.75 11.19
CA GLU A 254 -26.85 -6.70 12.12
C GLU A 254 -25.69 -5.85 12.64
N SER A 255 -24.53 -6.47 12.90
CA SER A 255 -23.29 -5.78 13.29
C SER A 255 -22.50 -5.20 12.10
N GLN A 256 -23.09 -5.14 10.90
CA GLN A 256 -22.47 -4.62 9.66
C GLN A 256 -21.18 -5.34 9.23
N SER A 257 -20.94 -6.57 9.71
CA SER A 257 -19.82 -7.43 9.33
C SER A 257 -20.10 -8.20 8.02
N TYR A 258 -20.53 -7.47 6.98
CA TYR A 258 -21.06 -8.03 5.73
C TYR A 258 -20.09 -8.96 4.98
N MET A 259 -18.80 -8.62 4.92
CA MET A 259 -17.81 -9.45 4.23
C MET A 259 -17.72 -10.85 4.87
N MET A 260 -17.78 -10.92 6.19
CA MET A 260 -17.72 -12.18 6.92
C MET A 260 -19.01 -12.98 6.74
N ALA A 261 -20.16 -12.32 6.82
CA ALA A 261 -21.46 -12.92 6.53
C ALA A 261 -21.51 -13.53 5.12
N VAL A 262 -21.14 -12.75 4.09
CA VAL A 262 -21.11 -13.21 2.69
C VAL A 262 -20.13 -14.36 2.50
N THR A 263 -18.97 -14.33 3.15
CA THR A 263 -17.99 -15.42 3.03
C THR A 263 -18.51 -16.73 3.66
N LEU A 264 -19.23 -16.67 4.79
CA LEU A 264 -19.86 -17.84 5.40
C LEU A 264 -21.01 -18.38 4.54
N LEU A 265 -21.85 -17.48 4.01
CA LEU A 265 -22.95 -17.86 3.11
C LEU A 265 -22.42 -18.57 1.85
N GLU A 266 -21.38 -18.03 1.21
CA GLU A 266 -20.73 -18.66 0.06
C GLU A 266 -20.12 -20.02 0.45
N ARG A 267 -19.34 -20.07 1.53
CA ARG A 267 -18.64 -21.28 2.00
C ARG A 267 -19.60 -22.44 2.25
N PHE A 268 -20.75 -22.16 2.87
CA PHE A 268 -21.77 -23.16 3.17
C PHE A 268 -22.89 -23.24 2.13
N SER A 269 -22.72 -22.56 0.98
CA SER A 269 -23.67 -22.58 -0.13
C SER A 269 -25.11 -22.19 0.26
N ILE A 270 -25.26 -21.22 1.17
CA ILE A 270 -26.56 -20.71 1.65
C ILE A 270 -26.99 -19.54 0.76
N ARG A 271 -28.10 -19.71 0.02
CA ARG A 271 -28.59 -18.76 -1.00
C ARG A 271 -29.92 -18.08 -0.65
N GLN A 272 -30.40 -18.24 0.58
CA GLN A 272 -31.74 -17.76 0.98
C GLN A 272 -31.87 -16.22 0.92
N LEU A 273 -30.77 -15.49 1.16
CA LEU A 273 -30.78 -14.04 1.08
C LEU A 273 -30.89 -13.60 -0.38
N GLY A 274 -31.86 -12.75 -0.70
CA GLY A 274 -32.14 -12.34 -2.07
C GLY A 274 -31.42 -11.05 -2.49
N GLN A 275 -32.06 -10.36 -3.43
CA GLN A 275 -31.68 -9.02 -3.88
C GLN A 275 -31.75 -7.97 -2.76
N GLU A 276 -32.65 -8.11 -1.79
CA GLU A 276 -32.77 -7.17 -0.66
C GLU A 276 -31.49 -7.07 0.15
N PHE A 277 -30.79 -8.20 0.34
CA PHE A 277 -29.52 -8.22 1.06
C PHE A 277 -28.42 -7.50 0.27
N LEU A 278 -28.39 -7.67 -1.06
CA LEU A 278 -27.50 -6.90 -1.94
C LEU A 278 -27.79 -5.39 -1.82
N MET A 279 -29.05 -5.00 -1.85
CA MET A 279 -29.44 -3.58 -1.76
C MET A 279 -29.06 -2.97 -0.41
N ARG A 280 -29.21 -3.73 0.68
CA ARG A 280 -28.76 -3.32 2.01
C ARG A 280 -27.25 -3.07 2.04
N MET A 281 -26.44 -3.99 1.50
CA MET A 281 -24.99 -3.80 1.40
C MET A 281 -24.61 -2.56 0.59
N MET A 282 -25.33 -2.29 -0.51
CA MET A 282 -25.10 -1.10 -1.34
C MET A 282 -25.44 0.21 -0.61
N GLN A 283 -26.52 0.24 0.18
CA GLN A 283 -26.89 1.39 0.99
C GLN A 283 -25.84 1.70 2.07
N GLU A 284 -25.27 0.67 2.68
CA GLU A 284 -24.20 0.78 3.69
C GLU A 284 -22.80 0.96 3.08
N ASN A 285 -22.69 1.21 1.77
CA ASN A 285 -21.43 1.36 1.02
C ASN A 285 -20.46 0.17 1.10
N GLN A 286 -20.99 -1.05 1.32
CA GLN A 286 -20.22 -2.29 1.45
C GLN A 286 -19.99 -2.96 0.09
N PHE A 287 -19.34 -2.23 -0.83
CA PHE A 287 -19.20 -2.61 -2.24
C PHE A 287 -18.50 -3.96 -2.44
N GLN A 288 -17.41 -4.23 -1.74
CA GLN A 288 -16.67 -5.49 -1.90
C GLN A 288 -17.49 -6.71 -1.46
N ALA A 289 -18.27 -6.57 -0.38
CA ALA A 289 -19.15 -7.64 0.09
C ALA A 289 -20.31 -7.85 -0.90
N ALA A 290 -20.88 -6.77 -1.44
CA ALA A 290 -21.91 -6.80 -2.47
C ALA A 290 -21.42 -7.49 -3.75
N GLU A 291 -20.22 -7.16 -4.25
CA GLU A 291 -19.60 -7.81 -5.41
C GLU A 291 -19.39 -9.31 -5.19
N LYS A 292 -18.87 -9.69 -4.01
CA LYS A 292 -18.65 -11.09 -3.64
C LYS A 292 -19.98 -11.86 -3.59
N TRP A 293 -21.01 -11.26 -2.99
CA TRP A 293 -22.33 -11.85 -2.92
C TRP A 293 -22.97 -12.03 -4.31
N ALA A 294 -22.89 -10.99 -5.15
CA ALA A 294 -23.42 -11.05 -6.50
C ALA A 294 -22.71 -12.12 -7.35
N ALA A 295 -21.39 -12.24 -7.24
CA ALA A 295 -20.63 -13.29 -7.93
C ALA A 295 -21.06 -14.69 -7.49
N PHE A 296 -21.27 -14.91 -6.19
CA PHE A 296 -21.75 -16.19 -5.66
C PHE A 296 -23.19 -16.52 -6.11
N MET A 297 -24.08 -15.53 -6.14
CA MET A 297 -25.46 -15.68 -6.61
C MET A 297 -25.54 -15.88 -8.13
N GLY A 298 -24.53 -15.40 -8.86
CA GLY A 298 -24.36 -15.63 -10.29
C GLY A 298 -24.83 -14.44 -11.14
N LYS A 299 -24.88 -14.68 -12.45
CA LYS A 299 -25.09 -13.67 -13.49
C LYS A 299 -26.28 -12.72 -13.24
N PRO A 300 -27.50 -13.19 -12.87
CA PRO A 300 -28.62 -12.28 -12.65
C PRO A 300 -28.36 -11.24 -11.55
N MET A 301 -27.69 -11.65 -10.46
CA MET A 301 -27.37 -10.76 -9.35
C MET A 301 -26.26 -9.76 -9.73
N LEU A 302 -25.29 -10.19 -10.55
CA LEU A 302 -24.27 -9.31 -11.11
C LEU A 302 -24.89 -8.21 -11.99
N CYS A 303 -25.86 -8.55 -12.85
CA CYS A 303 -26.57 -7.55 -13.66
C CYS A 303 -27.29 -6.50 -12.80
N ILE A 304 -27.96 -6.92 -11.72
CA ILE A 304 -28.61 -6.01 -10.77
C ILE A 304 -27.59 -5.09 -10.09
N LEU A 305 -26.44 -5.63 -9.66
CA LEU A 305 -25.37 -4.84 -9.05
C LEU A 305 -24.78 -3.82 -10.03
N ILE A 306 -24.57 -4.21 -11.29
CA ILE A 306 -24.08 -3.32 -12.35
C ILE A 306 -25.07 -2.17 -12.57
N GLN A 307 -26.37 -2.47 -12.70
CA GLN A 307 -27.39 -1.43 -12.83
C GLN A 307 -27.37 -0.47 -11.64
N LYS A 308 -27.24 -1.00 -10.43
CA LYS A 308 -27.15 -0.17 -9.22
C LYS A 308 -25.93 0.75 -9.22
N TYR A 309 -24.78 0.27 -9.71
CA TYR A 309 -23.59 1.13 -9.87
C TYR A 309 -23.83 2.25 -10.89
N ILE A 310 -24.53 1.99 -11.99
CA ILE A 310 -24.89 3.01 -12.99
C ILE A 310 -25.79 4.07 -12.35
N ASP A 311 -26.85 3.66 -11.65
CA ASP A 311 -27.80 4.56 -10.98
C ASP A 311 -27.09 5.45 -9.95
N MET A 312 -26.08 4.92 -9.27
CA MET A 312 -25.23 5.65 -8.29
C MET A 312 -24.11 6.47 -8.94
N LYS A 313 -24.02 6.52 -10.28
CA LYS A 313 -22.95 7.18 -11.05
C LYS A 313 -21.54 6.64 -10.78
N LEU A 314 -21.43 5.38 -10.35
CA LEU A 314 -20.19 4.65 -10.07
C LEU A 314 -19.72 3.85 -11.29
N LEU A 315 -19.54 4.52 -12.44
CA LEU A 315 -19.21 3.90 -13.72
C LEU A 315 -17.93 3.04 -13.69
N LYS A 316 -16.93 3.42 -12.87
CA LYS A 316 -15.69 2.64 -12.73
C LYS A 316 -15.94 1.26 -12.15
N ASN A 317 -16.73 1.18 -11.08
CA ASN A 317 -17.09 -0.08 -10.44
C ASN A 317 -17.90 -0.97 -11.38
N ALA A 318 -18.87 -0.39 -12.09
CA ALA A 318 -19.63 -1.09 -13.13
C ALA A 318 -18.71 -1.67 -14.21
N TYR A 319 -17.81 -0.84 -14.76
CA TYR A 319 -16.84 -1.27 -15.78
C TYR A 319 -15.93 -2.42 -15.31
N GLU A 320 -15.34 -2.29 -14.11
CA GLU A 320 -14.45 -3.31 -13.56
C GLU A 320 -15.18 -4.63 -13.33
N LEU A 321 -16.44 -4.57 -12.86
CA LEU A 321 -17.26 -5.75 -12.63
C LEU A 321 -17.70 -6.43 -13.95
N ILE A 322 -18.08 -5.65 -14.97
CA ILE A 322 -18.40 -6.15 -16.33
C ILE A 322 -17.18 -6.90 -16.90
N LYS A 323 -15.99 -6.27 -16.84
CA LYS A 323 -14.76 -6.84 -17.36
C LYS A 323 -14.37 -8.14 -16.63
N LYS A 324 -14.46 -8.15 -15.30
CA LYS A 324 -14.09 -9.30 -14.46
C LYS A 324 -14.97 -10.53 -14.72
N ASN A 325 -16.23 -10.33 -15.08
CA ASN A 325 -17.21 -11.41 -15.24
C ASN A 325 -17.61 -11.67 -16.72
N ASN A 326 -16.89 -11.08 -17.69
CA ASN A 326 -17.14 -11.23 -19.13
C ASN A 326 -18.57 -10.84 -19.58
N LEU A 327 -19.15 -9.78 -18.99
CA LEU A 327 -20.54 -9.35 -19.25
C LEU A 327 -20.64 -8.23 -20.30
N LEU A 328 -19.64 -8.11 -21.18
CA LEU A 328 -19.56 -7.00 -22.15
C LEU A 328 -20.77 -6.97 -23.09
N GLN A 329 -21.26 -8.13 -23.52
CA GLN A 329 -22.41 -8.23 -24.43
C GLN A 329 -23.71 -7.72 -23.81
N GLU A 330 -23.85 -7.78 -22.49
CA GLU A 330 -25.05 -7.32 -21.79
C GLU A 330 -25.04 -5.81 -21.53
N PHE A 331 -23.85 -5.21 -21.46
CA PHE A 331 -23.66 -3.80 -21.13
C PHE A 331 -22.65 -3.10 -22.06
N PRO A 332 -22.85 -3.14 -23.40
CA PRO A 332 -21.92 -2.51 -24.33
C PRO A 332 -21.85 -0.99 -24.14
N GLU A 333 -22.99 -0.36 -23.85
CA GLU A 333 -23.10 1.09 -23.64
C GLU A 333 -22.28 1.56 -22.43
N VAL A 334 -22.31 0.80 -21.32
CA VAL A 334 -21.59 1.15 -20.08
C VAL A 334 -20.08 1.14 -20.30
N TYR A 335 -19.59 0.19 -21.12
CA TYR A 335 -18.19 0.13 -21.50
C TYR A 335 -17.77 1.41 -22.24
N HIS A 336 -18.58 1.83 -23.23
CA HIS A 336 -18.33 3.04 -24.00
C HIS A 336 -18.40 4.30 -23.13
N MET A 337 -19.48 4.46 -22.36
CA MET A 337 -19.69 5.59 -21.44
C MET A 337 -18.54 5.77 -20.45
N TYR A 338 -18.01 4.66 -19.89
CA TYR A 338 -16.87 4.74 -18.99
C TYR A 338 -15.60 5.22 -19.70
N LYS A 339 -15.35 4.74 -20.92
CA LYS A 339 -14.20 5.15 -21.73
C LYS A 339 -14.29 6.63 -22.09
N GLU A 340 -15.42 7.10 -22.59
CA GLU A 340 -15.67 8.52 -22.86
C GLU A 340 -15.52 9.39 -21.61
N CYS A 341 -16.16 9.02 -20.49
CA CYS A 341 -16.03 9.76 -19.24
C CYS A 341 -14.57 9.83 -18.76
N SER A 342 -13.81 8.75 -18.96
CA SER A 342 -12.39 8.75 -18.64
C SER A 342 -11.58 9.62 -19.60
N LEU A 343 -11.91 9.67 -20.89
CA LEU A 343 -11.23 10.53 -21.87
C LEU A 343 -11.52 12.00 -21.58
N LYS A 344 -12.79 12.34 -21.33
CA LYS A 344 -13.21 13.69 -20.93
C LYS A 344 -12.44 14.19 -19.71
N LYS A 345 -12.29 13.36 -18.67
CA LYS A 345 -11.49 13.71 -17.47
C LYS A 345 -10.00 13.93 -17.75
N LEU A 346 -9.44 13.29 -18.78
CA LEU A 346 -8.05 13.50 -19.19
C LEU A 346 -7.92 14.78 -20.02
N ALA A 347 -8.85 14.99 -20.97
CA ALA A 347 -8.94 16.20 -21.78
C ALA A 347 -9.12 17.47 -20.92
N GLU A 348 -10.03 17.45 -19.93
CA GLU A 348 -10.24 18.54 -18.96
C GLU A 348 -8.98 18.90 -18.16
N LYS A 349 -8.04 17.95 -18.03
CA LYS A 349 -6.74 18.16 -17.36
C LYS A 349 -5.63 18.57 -18.31
N GLY A 350 -5.89 18.60 -19.61
CA GLY A 350 -4.90 18.83 -20.67
C GLY A 350 -4.00 17.62 -20.95
N CYS A 351 -4.37 16.42 -20.49
CA CYS A 351 -3.57 15.19 -20.68
C CYS A 351 -3.87 14.53 -22.03
N TRP A 352 -3.69 15.26 -23.13
CA TRP A 352 -4.17 14.87 -24.45
C TRP A 352 -3.51 13.61 -25.01
N ASP A 353 -2.18 13.50 -24.98
CA ASP A 353 -1.47 12.32 -25.50
C ASP A 353 -1.79 11.06 -24.66
N VAL A 354 -2.03 11.23 -23.35
CA VAL A 354 -2.49 10.12 -22.49
C VAL A 354 -3.91 9.69 -22.86
N ALA A 355 -4.79 10.65 -23.19
CA ALA A 355 -6.14 10.36 -23.66
C ALA A 355 -6.10 9.63 -25.00
N GLU A 356 -5.29 10.10 -25.94
CA GLU A 356 -5.07 9.51 -27.25
C GLU A 356 -4.63 8.05 -27.15
N VAL A 357 -3.57 7.75 -26.38
CA VAL A 357 -3.11 6.36 -26.15
C VAL A 357 -4.22 5.50 -25.54
N LYS A 358 -5.08 6.07 -24.70
CA LYS A 358 -6.17 5.34 -24.02
C LYS A 358 -7.34 4.98 -24.94
N THR A 359 -7.48 5.65 -26.08
CA THR A 359 -8.44 5.27 -27.12
C THR A 359 -8.14 3.90 -27.72
N ASN A 360 -6.86 3.47 -27.69
CA ASN A 360 -6.41 2.22 -28.28
C ASN A 360 -6.80 2.09 -29.78
N ASN A 361 -6.68 3.20 -30.52
CA ASN A 361 -7.04 3.33 -31.94
C ASN A 361 -8.51 3.02 -32.25
N ASP A 362 -9.40 3.11 -31.25
CA ASP A 362 -10.84 3.05 -31.46
C ASP A 362 -11.32 4.34 -32.14
N LYS A 363 -11.91 4.22 -33.34
CA LYS A 363 -12.32 5.36 -34.16
C LYS A 363 -13.34 6.26 -33.44
N GLN A 364 -14.33 5.69 -32.75
CA GLN A 364 -15.37 6.46 -32.06
C GLN A 364 -14.78 7.26 -30.89
N LEU A 365 -13.87 6.64 -30.12
CA LEU A 365 -13.19 7.32 -29.02
C LEU A 365 -12.21 8.40 -29.51
N LEU A 366 -11.59 8.20 -30.68
CA LEU A 366 -10.75 9.22 -31.33
C LEU A 366 -11.57 10.41 -31.82
N GLU A 367 -12.69 10.17 -32.51
CA GLU A 367 -13.62 11.22 -32.93
C GLU A 367 -14.16 12.01 -31.72
N TYR A 368 -14.48 11.32 -30.62
CA TYR A 368 -14.86 11.98 -29.38
C TYR A 368 -13.74 12.83 -28.78
N LEU A 369 -12.49 12.37 -28.86
CA LEU A 369 -11.33 13.14 -28.41
C LEU A 369 -11.10 14.39 -29.26
N VAL A 370 -11.32 14.30 -30.59
CA VAL A 370 -11.29 15.45 -31.50
C VAL A 370 -12.37 16.46 -31.13
N TYR A 371 -13.61 16.00 -30.91
CA TYR A 371 -14.71 16.86 -30.45
C TYR A 371 -14.36 17.58 -29.14
N LEU A 372 -13.78 16.89 -28.16
CA LEU A 372 -13.33 17.50 -26.90
C LEU A 372 -12.24 18.57 -27.12
N ALA A 373 -11.33 18.35 -28.07
CA ALA A 373 -10.28 19.33 -28.41
C ALA A 373 -10.86 20.57 -29.08
N MET A 374 -11.82 20.40 -29.99
CA MET A 374 -12.55 21.50 -30.63
C MET A 374 -13.30 22.36 -29.60
N GLU A 375 -14.08 21.73 -28.72
CA GLU A 375 -14.83 22.41 -27.65
C GLU A 375 -13.91 23.15 -26.67
N ALA A 376 -12.69 22.65 -26.47
CA ALA A 376 -11.68 23.27 -25.62
C ALA A 376 -10.85 24.36 -26.33
N GLY A 377 -11.05 24.59 -27.63
CA GLY A 377 -10.33 25.60 -28.41
C GLY A 377 -8.91 25.21 -28.82
N TYR A 378 -8.55 23.93 -28.83
CA TYR A 378 -7.22 23.44 -29.21
C TYR A 378 -7.16 23.04 -30.69
N SER A 379 -7.24 24.01 -31.60
CA SER A 379 -7.26 23.76 -33.05
C SER A 379 -6.04 22.98 -33.54
N GLU A 380 -4.85 23.26 -33.01
CA GLU A 380 -3.63 22.56 -33.40
C GLU A 380 -3.66 21.06 -33.05
N LYS A 381 -4.33 20.70 -31.93
CA LYS A 381 -4.47 19.29 -31.54
C LYS A 381 -5.57 18.61 -32.35
N VAL A 382 -6.59 19.34 -32.78
CA VAL A 382 -7.63 18.85 -33.71
C VAL A 382 -6.99 18.46 -35.04
N ASP A 383 -6.21 19.37 -35.64
CA ASP A 383 -5.53 19.12 -36.92
C ASP A 383 -4.58 17.92 -36.81
N GLU A 384 -3.77 17.87 -35.75
CA GLU A 384 -2.84 16.77 -35.48
C GLU A 384 -3.54 15.42 -35.38
N LEU A 385 -4.66 15.35 -34.64
CA LEU A 385 -5.42 14.10 -34.49
C LEU A 385 -6.11 13.69 -35.79
N CYS A 386 -6.66 14.64 -36.54
CA CYS A 386 -7.31 14.36 -37.81
C CYS A 386 -6.32 13.85 -38.86
N GLU A 387 -5.15 14.48 -38.97
CA GLU A 387 -4.09 14.06 -39.89
C GLU A 387 -3.50 12.70 -39.49
N ARG A 388 -3.16 12.51 -38.21
CA ARG A 388 -2.53 11.26 -37.72
C ARG A 388 -3.41 10.02 -37.94
N TYR A 389 -4.72 10.18 -37.81
CA TYR A 389 -5.68 9.07 -37.86
C TYR A 389 -6.57 9.08 -39.10
N ALA A 390 -6.33 9.97 -40.06
CA ALA A 390 -7.15 10.16 -41.26
C ALA A 390 -8.66 10.29 -40.91
N LEU A 391 -8.98 11.21 -40.00
CA LEU A 391 -10.36 11.47 -39.58
C LEU A 391 -10.94 12.62 -40.42
N ASP A 392 -11.94 12.30 -41.24
CA ASP A 392 -12.63 13.26 -42.11
C ASP A 392 -13.84 13.89 -41.39
N GLY A 393 -14.23 15.11 -41.80
CA GLY A 393 -15.48 15.77 -41.37
C GLY A 393 -15.35 16.81 -40.25
N PHE A 394 -14.15 17.05 -39.72
CA PHE A 394 -13.89 18.06 -38.67
C PHE A 394 -13.28 19.37 -39.20
N VAL A 395 -12.84 19.39 -40.47
CA VAL A 395 -12.02 20.44 -41.09
C VAL A 395 -12.83 21.67 -41.56
N GLU A 396 -14.17 21.63 -41.53
CA GLU A 396 -15.03 22.72 -42.04
C GLU A 396 -16.00 23.35 -41.01
N ALA A 397 -15.74 23.23 -39.71
CA ALA A 397 -16.44 24.04 -38.73
C ALA A 397 -15.81 25.45 -38.66
N GLN A 398 -16.09 26.30 -39.65
CA GLN A 398 -15.94 27.75 -39.46
C GLN A 398 -16.72 28.17 -38.21
N GLU A 399 -16.00 28.86 -37.31
CA GLU A 399 -16.46 29.55 -36.10
C GLU A 399 -17.91 29.28 -35.68
N PRO A 400 -18.16 28.50 -34.60
CA PRO A 400 -19.45 28.52 -33.95
C PRO A 400 -19.77 29.96 -33.54
N GLN A 401 -20.90 30.47 -34.03
CA GLN A 401 -21.43 31.77 -33.66
C GLN A 401 -21.48 31.91 -32.13
N ALA A 402 -20.61 32.80 -31.62
CA ALA A 402 -20.69 33.51 -30.36
C ALA A 402 -21.48 32.83 -29.22
N ASN A 403 -20.84 31.84 -28.58
CA ASN A 403 -20.99 31.55 -27.14
C ASN A 403 -19.72 30.89 -26.55
N ALA A 404 -18.58 30.95 -27.28
CA ALA A 404 -17.33 30.39 -26.81
C ALA A 404 -16.80 31.24 -25.65
N THR A 405 -16.50 30.61 -24.52
CA THR A 405 -15.65 31.22 -23.49
C THR A 405 -14.32 31.59 -24.13
N ASP A 406 -14.04 32.89 -24.31
CA ASP A 406 -12.77 33.42 -24.82
C ASP A 406 -11.60 32.75 -24.07
N THR A 407 -11.07 31.70 -24.68
CA THR A 407 -9.92 30.95 -24.16
C THR A 407 -8.70 31.51 -24.87
N HIS A 408 -8.33 32.74 -24.47
CA HIS A 408 -7.08 33.35 -24.91
C HIS A 408 -5.90 32.63 -24.26
N PHE A 409 -5.04 32.02 -25.10
CA PHE A 409 -3.80 31.40 -24.67
C PHE A 409 -2.62 32.35 -24.89
N LEU A 410 -1.67 32.36 -23.97
CA LEU A 410 -0.43 33.13 -24.13
C LEU A 410 0.40 32.58 -25.28
N HIS A 411 0.87 33.47 -26.14
CA HIS A 411 1.87 33.19 -27.16
C HIS A 411 3.22 33.83 -26.84
N LEU A 412 4.31 33.27 -27.37
CA LEU A 412 5.68 33.76 -27.12
C LEU A 412 5.86 35.24 -27.50
N ASN A 413 5.18 35.69 -28.55
CA ASN A 413 5.23 37.08 -29.02
C ASN A 413 4.69 38.07 -27.98
N GLU A 414 3.75 37.64 -27.12
CA GLU A 414 3.22 38.47 -26.02
C GLU A 414 4.22 38.62 -24.87
N LEU A 415 5.18 37.69 -24.75
CA LEU A 415 6.25 37.75 -23.75
C LEU A 415 7.50 38.50 -24.24
N VAL A 416 7.48 39.04 -25.47
CA VAL A 416 8.64 39.75 -26.07
C VAL A 416 9.91 38.87 -26.09
N LEU A 417 9.71 37.57 -26.30
CA LEU A 417 10.83 36.63 -26.45
C LEU A 417 11.51 36.86 -27.81
N GLU A 418 12.83 37.05 -27.80
CA GLU A 418 13.63 37.27 -29.00
C GLU A 418 14.12 35.97 -29.64
N ASP A 419 14.40 34.94 -28.83
CA ASP A 419 15.03 33.71 -29.33
C ASP A 419 14.76 32.46 -28.47
N ILE A 420 14.69 31.29 -29.11
CA ILE A 420 14.66 29.96 -28.48
C ILE A 420 15.86 29.17 -28.99
N LYS A 421 16.78 28.85 -28.08
CA LYS A 421 18.02 28.12 -28.38
C LYS A 421 17.93 26.68 -27.90
N TRP A 422 17.94 25.74 -28.83
CA TRP A 422 18.15 24.33 -28.54
C TRP A 422 19.63 24.09 -28.19
N VAL A 423 19.88 23.44 -27.06
CA VAL A 423 21.23 23.21 -26.54
C VAL A 423 21.45 21.71 -26.37
N ASP A 424 22.18 21.12 -27.30
CA ASP A 424 22.45 19.68 -27.32
C ASP A 424 23.91 19.32 -27.64
N GLU A 425 24.78 20.33 -27.67
CA GLU A 425 26.23 20.21 -27.90
C GLU A 425 27.02 21.03 -26.86
N VAL A 426 28.31 20.69 -26.71
CA VAL A 426 29.20 21.28 -25.71
C VAL A 426 29.38 22.78 -25.90
N ASP A 427 29.60 23.24 -27.13
CA ASP A 427 29.79 24.66 -27.42
C ASP A 427 28.52 25.47 -27.14
N GLY A 428 27.37 24.89 -27.48
CA GLY A 428 26.06 25.44 -27.14
C GLY A 428 25.85 25.53 -25.63
N LEU A 429 26.23 24.50 -24.89
CA LEU A 429 26.15 24.44 -23.44
C LEU A 429 27.04 25.50 -22.76
N HIS A 430 28.29 25.65 -23.22
CA HIS A 430 29.17 26.71 -22.72
C HIS A 430 28.62 28.10 -23.01
N SER A 431 28.18 28.35 -24.24
CA SER A 431 27.61 29.63 -24.67
C SER A 431 26.35 29.98 -23.89
N ALA A 432 25.43 29.03 -23.73
CA ALA A 432 24.23 29.18 -22.93
C ALA A 432 24.55 29.49 -21.47
N THR A 433 25.52 28.77 -20.89
CA THR A 433 25.90 28.99 -19.49
C THR A 433 26.46 30.39 -19.27
N SER A 434 27.38 30.85 -20.12
CA SER A 434 27.94 32.20 -20.02
C SER A 434 26.87 33.29 -20.09
N LEU A 435 25.91 33.17 -20.99
CA LEU A 435 24.79 34.11 -21.10
C LEU A 435 23.85 34.07 -19.88
N ILE A 436 23.61 32.87 -19.33
CA ILE A 436 22.79 32.69 -18.14
C ILE A 436 23.48 33.26 -16.89
N GLU A 437 24.81 33.15 -16.77
CA GLU A 437 25.58 33.70 -15.65
C GLU A 437 25.51 35.23 -15.54
N GLU A 438 25.26 35.92 -16.66
CA GLU A 438 25.04 37.37 -16.71
C GLU A 438 23.65 37.78 -16.21
N CYS A 439 22.69 36.85 -16.19
CA CYS A 439 21.32 37.11 -15.79
C CYS A 439 21.18 37.20 -14.26
N LYS A 440 20.31 38.10 -13.78
CA LYS A 440 19.98 38.20 -12.33
C LYS A 440 18.83 37.31 -11.91
N VAL A 441 17.93 37.01 -12.86
CA VAL A 441 16.73 36.23 -12.64
C VAL A 441 16.54 35.34 -13.87
N VAL A 442 16.23 34.07 -13.64
CA VAL A 442 15.90 33.10 -14.70
C VAL A 442 14.65 32.30 -14.32
N GLY A 443 13.85 31.93 -15.31
CA GLY A 443 12.77 30.95 -15.16
C GLY A 443 13.28 29.56 -15.46
N VAL A 444 12.88 28.56 -14.67
CA VAL A 444 13.31 27.17 -14.83
C VAL A 444 12.09 26.26 -14.84
N ASP A 445 12.05 25.35 -15.80
CA ASP A 445 11.06 24.28 -15.88
C ASP A 445 11.72 22.98 -16.42
N CYS A 446 10.99 21.87 -16.38
CA CYS A 446 11.48 20.58 -16.87
C CYS A 446 10.35 19.76 -17.48
N GLU A 447 10.69 18.94 -18.49
CA GLU A 447 9.71 18.07 -19.15
C GLU A 447 10.21 16.64 -19.34
N TRP A 448 9.30 15.68 -19.23
CA TRP A 448 9.58 14.26 -19.40
C TRP A 448 8.37 13.49 -19.93
N LYS A 449 8.65 12.40 -20.63
CA LYS A 449 7.62 11.49 -21.11
C LYS A 449 6.77 10.95 -19.94
N PRO A 450 5.44 11.02 -20.00
CA PRO A 450 4.61 10.51 -18.92
C PRO A 450 4.64 8.97 -18.86
N ASN A 451 4.38 8.42 -17.67
CA ASN A 451 4.20 7.00 -17.47
C ASN A 451 2.75 6.58 -17.75
N TYR A 452 2.53 5.90 -18.87
CA TYR A 452 1.22 5.40 -19.26
C TYR A 452 0.82 4.11 -18.50
N VAL A 453 1.78 3.40 -17.91
CA VAL A 453 1.57 2.14 -17.19
C VAL A 453 1.68 2.36 -15.68
N LYS A 454 0.63 2.01 -14.94
CA LYS A 454 0.62 2.16 -13.48
C LYS A 454 1.70 1.27 -12.85
N GLY A 455 2.57 1.86 -12.03
CA GLY A 455 3.63 1.15 -11.32
C GLY A 455 4.94 0.99 -12.11
N SER A 456 5.05 1.56 -13.32
CA SER A 456 6.34 1.66 -14.01
C SER A 456 7.30 2.61 -13.28
N LYS A 457 8.60 2.41 -13.50
CA LYS A 457 9.62 3.36 -13.01
C LYS A 457 9.38 4.74 -13.61
N PRO A 458 9.61 5.85 -12.87
CA PRO A 458 9.60 7.19 -13.43
C PRO A 458 10.51 7.30 -14.66
N ASN A 459 10.01 7.91 -15.74
CA ASN A 459 10.86 8.24 -16.89
C ASN A 459 11.84 9.36 -16.50
N LYS A 460 12.97 9.42 -17.20
CA LYS A 460 13.99 10.44 -16.95
C LYS A 460 13.51 11.81 -17.43
N VAL A 461 13.99 12.87 -16.78
CA VAL A 461 13.82 14.24 -17.28
C VAL A 461 14.44 14.35 -18.67
N SER A 462 13.65 14.67 -19.68
CA SER A 462 14.09 14.66 -21.08
C SER A 462 14.73 15.98 -21.49
N ILE A 463 14.15 17.10 -21.05
CA ILE A 463 14.66 18.45 -21.30
C ILE A 463 14.53 19.32 -20.06
N MET A 464 15.37 20.35 -19.98
CA MET A 464 15.28 21.41 -18.99
C MET A 464 15.28 22.75 -19.70
N GLN A 465 14.37 23.64 -19.33
CA GLN A 465 14.27 24.96 -19.90
C GLN A 465 14.81 25.99 -18.91
N ILE A 466 15.64 26.91 -19.39
CA ILE A 466 16.10 28.06 -18.62
C ILE A 466 15.82 29.32 -19.44
N ALA A 467 14.86 30.12 -18.98
CA ALA A 467 14.49 31.38 -19.59
C ALA A 467 15.25 32.55 -18.95
N SER A 468 15.75 33.44 -19.79
CA SER A 468 16.09 34.82 -19.44
C SER A 468 14.94 35.76 -19.85
N GLU A 469 15.13 37.06 -19.68
CA GLU A 469 14.16 38.08 -20.10
C GLU A 469 13.85 38.07 -21.60
N LYS A 470 14.77 37.57 -22.44
CA LYS A 470 14.68 37.64 -23.91
C LYS A 470 14.91 36.32 -24.62
N THR A 471 15.55 35.34 -23.97
CA THR A 471 15.96 34.10 -24.63
C THR A 471 15.62 32.91 -23.75
N VAL A 472 15.07 31.84 -24.34
CA VAL A 472 14.97 30.55 -23.66
C VAL A 472 16.00 29.57 -24.20
N PHE A 473 16.72 28.94 -23.29
CA PHE A 473 17.61 27.82 -23.59
C PHE A 473 16.90 26.52 -23.23
N ILE A 474 16.79 25.60 -24.19
CA ILE A 474 16.20 24.27 -23.98
C ILE A 474 17.34 23.26 -24.06
N PHE A 475 17.70 22.70 -22.92
CA PHE A 475 18.80 21.73 -22.79
C PHE A 475 18.29 20.31 -23.06
N ASP A 476 18.88 19.64 -24.05
CA ASP A 476 18.66 18.21 -24.29
C ASP A 476 19.42 17.37 -23.26
N LEU A 477 18.81 17.14 -22.10
CA LEU A 477 19.46 16.41 -21.01
C LEU A 477 19.78 14.96 -21.38
N ILE A 478 19.01 14.35 -22.29
CA ILE A 478 19.27 12.97 -22.74
C ILE A 478 20.59 12.93 -23.49
N LYS A 479 20.72 13.72 -24.56
CA LYS A 479 21.93 13.77 -25.39
C LYS A 479 23.14 14.30 -24.62
N LEU A 480 22.98 15.39 -23.88
CA LEU A 480 24.10 16.00 -23.13
C LEU A 480 24.65 15.09 -22.04
N PHE A 481 23.79 14.33 -21.35
CA PHE A 481 24.22 13.37 -20.34
C PHE A 481 24.93 12.16 -20.96
N GLU A 482 24.49 11.69 -22.12
CA GLU A 482 25.12 10.56 -22.82
C GLU A 482 26.50 10.94 -23.37
N VAL A 483 26.65 12.14 -23.92
CA VAL A 483 27.85 12.56 -24.64
C VAL A 483 28.90 13.17 -23.70
N GLU A 484 28.54 14.14 -22.85
CA GLU A 484 29.49 14.85 -21.98
C GLU A 484 28.92 15.17 -20.58
N PRO A 485 28.68 14.13 -19.73
CA PRO A 485 28.04 14.31 -18.43
C PRO A 485 28.82 15.21 -17.47
N LYS A 486 30.16 15.22 -17.57
CA LYS A 486 31.02 16.08 -16.72
C LYS A 486 30.89 17.56 -17.08
N VAL A 487 30.80 17.86 -18.38
CA VAL A 487 30.63 19.24 -18.84
C VAL A 487 29.22 19.73 -18.49
N LEU A 488 28.20 18.89 -18.69
CA LEU A 488 26.83 19.14 -18.24
C LEU A 488 26.79 19.47 -16.74
N ASP A 489 27.38 18.63 -15.90
CA ASP A 489 27.44 18.83 -14.44
C ASP A 489 28.12 20.15 -14.08
N SER A 490 29.29 20.43 -14.69
CA SER A 490 30.04 21.66 -14.42
C SER A 490 29.27 22.91 -14.83
N CYS A 491 28.59 22.89 -15.99
CA CYS A 491 27.83 24.01 -16.50
C CYS A 491 26.57 24.29 -15.66
N LEU A 492 25.78 23.25 -15.38
CA LEU A 492 24.57 23.41 -14.55
C LEU A 492 24.89 23.75 -13.10
N LYS A 493 26.04 23.31 -12.54
CA LYS A 493 26.54 23.77 -11.24
C LYS A 493 26.71 25.29 -11.20
N ARG A 494 27.34 25.86 -12.21
CA ARG A 494 27.56 27.33 -12.29
C ARG A 494 26.25 28.11 -12.27
N ILE A 495 25.15 27.51 -12.76
CA ILE A 495 23.83 28.14 -12.78
C ILE A 495 23.08 27.90 -11.47
N LEU A 496 22.86 26.63 -11.12
CA LEU A 496 21.98 26.22 -10.02
C LEU A 496 22.56 26.57 -8.66
N HIS A 497 23.88 26.46 -8.48
CA HIS A 497 24.54 26.75 -7.22
C HIS A 497 24.88 28.24 -7.06
N SER A 498 24.66 29.07 -8.09
CA SER A 498 25.04 30.48 -8.02
C SER A 498 24.12 31.28 -7.08
N PRO A 499 24.66 31.99 -6.08
CA PRO A 499 23.90 32.95 -5.28
C PRO A 499 23.60 34.27 -6.03
N SER A 500 24.21 34.50 -7.19
CA SER A 500 24.00 35.73 -7.96
C SER A 500 22.79 35.66 -8.90
N ILE A 501 22.23 34.46 -9.10
CA ILE A 501 21.13 34.18 -10.02
C ILE A 501 19.93 33.70 -9.20
N LEU A 502 18.82 34.44 -9.25
CA LEU A 502 17.53 34.00 -8.71
C LEU A 502 16.87 33.03 -9.69
N LYS A 503 16.63 31.78 -9.28
CA LYS A 503 15.92 30.78 -10.06
C LYS A 503 14.44 30.80 -9.70
N LEU A 504 13.60 31.12 -10.65
CA LEU A 504 12.15 31.05 -10.52
C LEU A 504 11.68 29.69 -11.03
N GLY A 505 10.73 29.09 -10.33
CA GLY A 505 10.10 27.85 -10.74
C GLY A 505 8.66 27.77 -10.26
N TYR A 506 7.91 26.77 -10.71
CA TYR A 506 6.56 26.50 -10.19
C TYR A 506 6.47 25.04 -9.77
N ASN A 507 6.46 24.78 -8.45
CA ASN A 507 6.63 23.44 -7.88
C ASN A 507 7.97 22.79 -8.30
N LEU A 508 9.01 23.60 -8.50
CA LEU A 508 10.33 23.22 -9.04
C LEU A 508 11.07 22.21 -8.15
N GLN A 509 10.72 22.13 -6.87
CA GLN A 509 11.26 21.11 -5.98
C GLN A 509 10.95 19.68 -6.48
N CYS A 510 9.76 19.47 -7.07
CA CYS A 510 9.40 18.19 -7.66
C CYS A 510 10.30 17.86 -8.86
N ASP A 511 10.61 18.86 -9.68
CA ASP A 511 11.46 18.68 -10.86
C ASP A 511 12.92 18.41 -10.46
N LEU A 512 13.45 19.13 -9.47
CA LEU A 512 14.80 18.89 -8.92
C LEU A 512 14.94 17.48 -8.32
N ASN A 513 13.89 16.99 -7.66
CA ASN A 513 13.84 15.60 -7.20
C ASN A 513 13.86 14.64 -8.40
N GLN A 514 13.05 14.89 -9.43
CA GLN A 514 13.02 14.04 -10.63
C GLN A 514 14.35 14.07 -11.40
N LEU A 515 15.01 15.21 -11.51
CA LEU A 515 16.35 15.39 -12.07
C LEU A 515 17.39 14.57 -11.30
N SER A 516 17.39 14.66 -9.96
CA SER A 516 18.29 13.90 -9.09
C SER A 516 18.09 12.38 -9.22
N HIS A 517 16.85 11.92 -9.41
CA HIS A 517 16.57 10.51 -9.68
C HIS A 517 16.99 10.08 -11.09
N SER A 518 16.82 10.97 -12.08
CA SER A 518 17.13 10.70 -13.50
C SER A 518 18.63 10.61 -13.75
N TYR A 519 19.40 11.46 -13.05
CA TYR A 519 20.81 11.73 -13.28
C TYR A 519 21.61 11.77 -11.97
N GLY A 520 21.40 10.80 -11.07
CA GLY A 520 21.98 10.82 -9.71
C GLY A 520 23.52 10.84 -9.60
N GLU A 521 24.21 10.66 -10.73
CA GLU A 521 25.66 10.83 -10.88
C GLU A 521 26.07 12.31 -11.00
N LEU A 522 25.16 13.19 -11.41
CA LEU A 522 25.40 14.63 -11.52
C LEU A 522 25.15 15.29 -10.15
N GLU A 523 26.12 16.07 -9.71
CA GLU A 523 26.09 16.78 -8.44
C GLU A 523 25.32 18.11 -8.57
N CYS A 524 25.20 18.65 -9.80
CA CYS A 524 24.49 19.90 -10.10
C CYS A 524 23.02 19.94 -9.65
N PHE A 525 22.39 18.77 -9.50
CA PHE A 525 20.98 18.67 -9.08
C PHE A 525 20.79 18.42 -7.58
N LYS A 526 21.87 18.19 -6.84
CA LYS A 526 21.82 17.93 -5.38
C LYS A 526 21.84 19.21 -4.56
N HIS A 527 22.33 20.30 -5.13
CA HIS A 527 22.43 21.59 -4.47
C HIS A 527 21.83 22.68 -5.36
N TYR A 528 21.24 23.68 -4.72
CA TYR A 528 20.77 24.88 -5.40
C TYR A 528 20.74 26.03 -4.41
N GLU A 529 21.03 27.23 -4.89
CA GLU A 529 20.92 28.45 -4.11
C GLU A 529 19.85 29.37 -4.70
N MET A 530 19.31 30.32 -3.94
CA MET A 530 18.48 31.40 -4.51
C MET A 530 17.32 30.89 -5.39
N LEU A 531 16.58 29.89 -4.92
CA LEU A 531 15.39 29.37 -5.60
C LEU A 531 14.14 30.01 -5.00
N LEU A 532 13.28 30.57 -5.86
CA LEU A 532 11.96 31.07 -5.50
C LEU A 532 10.91 30.24 -6.24
N ASP A 533 10.18 29.43 -5.49
CA ASP A 533 9.02 28.74 -6.01
C ASP A 533 7.81 29.68 -6.03
N ILE A 534 7.37 30.06 -7.22
CA ILE A 534 6.26 30.97 -7.46
C ILE A 534 4.96 30.42 -6.85
N GLN A 535 4.80 29.09 -6.75
CA GLN A 535 3.65 28.48 -6.09
C GLN A 535 3.60 28.81 -4.58
N ASN A 536 4.74 28.99 -3.92
CA ASN A 536 4.77 29.34 -2.50
C ASN A 536 4.46 30.82 -2.26
N VAL A 537 4.76 31.67 -3.25
CA VAL A 537 4.43 33.09 -3.22
C VAL A 537 2.91 33.27 -3.36
N TYR A 538 2.30 32.58 -4.33
CA TYR A 538 0.87 32.62 -4.58
C TYR A 538 0.19 31.38 -3.99
N LYS A 539 -0.46 31.53 -2.82
CA LYS A 539 -1.24 30.47 -2.13
C LYS A 539 -2.51 30.05 -2.90
N GLU A 540 -2.42 29.87 -4.22
CA GLU A 540 -3.53 29.56 -5.10
C GLU A 540 -3.58 28.05 -5.35
N PRO A 541 -4.56 27.33 -4.78
CA PRO A 541 -4.62 25.87 -4.90
C PRO A 541 -5.20 25.40 -6.25
N ARG A 542 -5.69 26.28 -7.12
CA ARG A 542 -6.49 25.89 -8.31
C ARG A 542 -5.86 26.39 -9.60
N GLY A 543 -5.68 25.47 -10.56
CA GLY A 543 -5.35 25.77 -11.96
C GLY A 543 -3.89 25.62 -12.37
N GLY A 544 -2.96 25.47 -11.41
CA GLY A 544 -1.51 25.35 -11.68
C GLY A 544 -0.91 26.63 -12.26
N LEU A 545 0.26 26.53 -12.89
CA LEU A 545 0.94 27.66 -13.53
C LEU A 545 0.05 28.36 -14.57
N SER A 546 -0.68 27.60 -15.39
CA SER A 546 -1.64 28.14 -16.39
C SER A 546 -2.75 28.98 -15.74
N GLY A 547 -3.29 28.53 -14.60
CA GLY A 547 -4.31 29.29 -13.86
C GLY A 547 -3.73 30.57 -13.23
N LEU A 548 -2.50 30.49 -12.75
CA LEU A 548 -1.79 31.65 -12.22
C LEU A 548 -1.46 32.68 -13.31
N ALA A 549 -1.00 32.22 -14.48
CA ALA A 549 -0.78 33.05 -15.66
C ALA A 549 -2.07 33.76 -16.07
N LYS A 550 -3.21 33.05 -16.13
CA LYS A 550 -4.50 33.68 -16.44
C LYS A 550 -4.88 34.77 -15.44
N LYS A 551 -4.64 34.53 -14.15
CA LYS A 551 -4.95 35.50 -13.09
C LYS A 551 -4.08 36.76 -13.17
N ILE A 552 -2.80 36.62 -13.48
CA ILE A 552 -1.81 37.70 -13.41
C ILE A 552 -1.63 38.42 -14.74
N LEU A 553 -1.59 37.66 -15.83
CA LEU A 553 -1.30 38.13 -17.19
C LEU A 553 -2.55 38.19 -18.08
N GLY A 554 -3.70 37.73 -17.59
CA GLY A 554 -4.98 37.77 -18.32
C GLY A 554 -5.21 36.59 -19.28
N ALA A 555 -4.20 35.76 -19.51
CA ALA A 555 -4.23 34.67 -20.49
C ALA A 555 -3.66 33.36 -19.91
N SER A 556 -4.26 32.23 -20.26
CA SER A 556 -3.83 30.91 -19.79
C SER A 556 -2.68 30.35 -20.62
N LEU A 557 -1.96 29.36 -20.08
CA LEU A 557 -1.01 28.56 -20.86
C LEU A 557 -1.76 27.43 -21.55
N ASN A 558 -1.43 27.18 -22.82
CA ASN A 558 -1.89 26.02 -23.58
C ASN A 558 -1.34 24.75 -22.90
N LYS A 559 -2.16 23.70 -22.74
CA LYS A 559 -1.80 22.46 -22.02
C LYS A 559 -1.58 21.27 -22.95
N THR A 560 -1.67 21.45 -24.27
CA THR A 560 -1.67 20.34 -25.24
C THR A 560 -0.41 19.50 -25.24
N ARG A 561 0.73 20.04 -24.79
CA ARG A 561 2.02 19.33 -24.77
C ARG A 561 2.51 18.87 -23.40
N ARG A 562 1.77 19.16 -22.33
CA ARG A 562 2.15 18.83 -20.94
C ARG A 562 2.49 17.35 -20.71
N ASN A 563 1.87 16.45 -21.48
CA ASN A 563 2.10 15.01 -21.38
C ASN A 563 2.56 14.40 -22.71
N SER A 564 3.25 15.20 -23.53
CA SER A 564 3.80 14.76 -24.79
C SER A 564 4.95 13.76 -24.59
N ASN A 565 5.34 13.08 -25.67
CA ASN A 565 6.55 12.26 -25.68
C ASN A 565 7.80 13.16 -25.79
N TRP A 566 8.26 13.69 -24.66
CA TRP A 566 9.43 14.58 -24.58
C TRP A 566 10.78 13.90 -24.86
N GLU A 567 10.81 12.57 -25.04
CA GLU A 567 11.97 11.83 -25.54
C GLU A 567 12.10 11.88 -27.08
N GLN A 568 11.07 12.35 -27.78
CA GLN A 568 11.10 12.44 -29.25
C GLN A 568 12.22 13.38 -29.72
N ARG A 569 12.94 12.99 -30.78
CA ARG A 569 13.93 13.85 -31.45
C ARG A 569 13.74 13.77 -32.98
N PRO A 570 13.73 14.91 -33.70
CA PRO A 570 13.67 16.27 -33.15
C PRO A 570 12.34 16.54 -32.43
N LEU A 571 12.34 17.50 -31.50
CA LEU A 571 11.09 18.02 -30.94
C LEU A 571 10.31 18.78 -32.02
N SER A 572 9.00 18.68 -31.98
CA SER A 572 8.13 19.50 -32.84
C SER A 572 8.18 20.97 -32.45
N GLN A 573 7.82 21.86 -33.38
CA GLN A 573 7.71 23.30 -33.12
C GLN A 573 6.80 23.59 -31.92
N TYR A 574 5.62 22.96 -31.85
CA TYR A 574 4.69 23.13 -30.74
C TYR A 574 5.26 22.68 -29.38
N GLN A 575 6.09 21.62 -29.35
CA GLN A 575 6.78 21.21 -28.12
C GLN A 575 7.83 22.25 -27.70
N MET A 576 8.60 22.79 -28.66
CA MET A 576 9.58 23.84 -28.40
C MET A 576 8.93 25.11 -27.85
N GLU A 577 7.82 25.54 -28.45
CA GLU A 577 7.09 26.74 -28.02
C GLU A 577 6.45 26.56 -26.65
N TYR A 578 5.82 25.42 -26.40
CA TYR A 578 5.26 25.07 -25.09
C TYR A 578 6.35 25.11 -24.01
N ALA A 579 7.46 24.41 -24.23
CA ALA A 579 8.57 24.32 -23.31
C ALA A 579 9.16 25.71 -23.00
N ALA A 580 9.31 26.55 -24.04
CA ALA A 580 9.81 27.90 -23.86
C ALA A 580 8.86 28.78 -23.03
N LEU A 581 7.55 28.66 -23.28
CA LEU A 581 6.54 29.46 -22.61
C LEU A 581 6.46 29.15 -21.10
N ASP A 582 6.53 27.88 -20.71
CA ASP A 582 6.41 27.45 -19.30
C ASP A 582 7.57 27.98 -18.43
N ALA A 583 8.78 28.15 -18.99
CA ALA A 583 9.89 28.81 -18.30
C ALA A 583 9.81 30.35 -18.37
N ALA A 584 9.48 30.92 -19.53
CA ALA A 584 9.47 32.38 -19.73
C ALA A 584 8.37 33.08 -18.91
N VAL A 585 7.19 32.47 -18.81
CA VAL A 585 6.04 33.04 -18.09
C VAL A 585 6.36 33.31 -16.61
N LEU A 586 7.24 32.53 -15.99
CA LEU A 586 7.66 32.71 -14.60
C LEU A 586 8.29 34.09 -14.36
N ILE A 587 9.10 34.56 -15.31
CA ILE A 587 9.76 35.87 -15.24
C ILE A 587 8.73 36.98 -15.31
N HIS A 588 7.74 36.86 -16.20
CA HIS A 588 6.67 37.85 -16.36
C HIS A 588 5.75 37.90 -15.14
N ILE A 589 5.39 36.75 -14.58
CA ILE A 589 4.67 36.65 -13.31
C ILE A 589 5.47 37.34 -12.19
N PHE A 590 6.77 37.06 -12.08
CA PHE A 590 7.63 37.67 -11.07
C PHE A 590 7.80 39.18 -11.24
N ARG A 591 7.86 39.71 -12.47
CA ARG A 591 7.84 41.17 -12.69
C ARG A 591 6.58 41.80 -12.11
N HIS A 592 5.42 41.15 -12.26
CA HIS A 592 4.19 41.62 -11.66
C HIS A 592 4.26 41.60 -10.12
N VAL A 593 4.83 40.54 -9.50
CA VAL A 593 5.10 40.49 -8.05
C VAL A 593 5.93 41.69 -7.59
N ARG A 594 6.99 42.01 -8.33
CA ARG A 594 7.96 43.05 -7.96
C ARG A 594 7.42 44.47 -8.12
N ASN A 595 6.58 44.70 -9.14
CA ASN A 595 6.12 46.03 -9.53
C ASN A 595 4.85 46.49 -8.80
N GLN A 596 4.25 45.69 -7.91
CA GLN A 596 3.15 46.16 -7.07
C GLN A 596 3.63 47.28 -6.13
N PRO A 597 3.01 48.49 -6.17
CA PRO A 597 3.50 49.66 -5.46
C PRO A 597 3.47 49.46 -3.93
N GLN A 598 4.49 49.99 -3.26
CA GLN A 598 4.47 50.15 -1.80
C GLN A 598 3.44 51.22 -1.45
N SER A 599 2.19 50.84 -1.20
CA SER A 599 1.19 51.78 -0.71
C SER A 599 1.55 52.21 0.72
N SER A 600 2.27 53.32 0.84
CA SER A 600 2.25 54.16 2.02
C SER A 600 0.85 54.76 2.15
N GLY A 601 0.04 54.18 3.03
CA GLY A 601 -1.22 54.76 3.48
C GLY A 601 -2.45 54.43 2.63
N VAL A 602 -3.51 54.04 3.34
CA VAL A 602 -4.91 53.86 2.95
C VAL A 602 -5.34 52.44 2.52
N ASN A 603 -6.20 51.90 3.39
CA ASN A 603 -6.91 50.64 3.38
C ASN A 603 -7.45 50.18 2.02
N ASN A 604 -6.84 49.13 1.46
CA ASN A 604 -7.55 48.03 0.81
C ASN A 604 -6.80 46.74 1.16
N GLY A 605 -7.43 45.85 1.91
CA GLY A 605 -6.79 44.78 2.70
C GLY A 605 -6.19 43.60 1.93
N GLN A 606 -5.33 43.83 0.95
CA GLN A 606 -4.42 42.78 0.45
C GLN A 606 -3.07 42.90 1.17
N PRO A 607 -2.68 41.92 2.01
CA PRO A 607 -1.40 41.95 2.69
C PRO A 607 -0.25 41.91 1.67
N LYS A 608 0.75 42.76 1.91
CA LYS A 608 2.01 42.87 1.16
C LYS A 608 2.60 41.47 0.87
N MET A 609 2.82 41.16 -0.41
CA MET A 609 3.34 39.86 -0.84
C MET A 609 4.86 39.76 -0.56
N GLU A 610 5.23 39.19 0.58
CA GLU A 610 6.64 39.04 1.00
C GLU A 610 7.32 37.85 0.32
N TRP A 611 7.68 38.00 -0.96
CA TRP A 611 8.29 36.90 -1.74
C TRP A 611 9.72 36.53 -1.28
N LYS A 612 10.48 37.48 -0.70
CA LYS A 612 11.88 37.25 -0.30
C LYS A 612 12.02 36.20 0.80
N SER A 613 11.04 36.07 1.70
CA SER A 613 11.04 35.05 2.76
C SER A 613 10.79 33.64 2.24
N HIS A 614 10.38 33.50 0.97
CA HIS A 614 10.13 32.22 0.31
C HIS A 614 11.33 31.76 -0.54
N ILE A 615 12.44 32.52 -0.55
CA ILE A 615 13.67 32.11 -1.21
C ILE A 615 14.33 31.01 -0.38
N VAL A 616 14.66 29.90 -1.03
CA VAL A 616 15.29 28.74 -0.41
C VAL A 616 16.62 28.42 -1.08
N SER A 617 17.54 27.90 -0.27
CA SER A 617 18.80 27.29 -0.73
C SER A 617 18.90 25.92 -0.06
N HIS A 618 19.34 24.91 -0.82
CA HIS A 618 19.59 23.57 -0.32
C HIS A 618 21.05 23.20 -0.52
N MET A 619 21.68 22.76 0.56
CA MET A 619 22.92 22.01 0.50
C MET A 619 22.66 20.62 1.06
N ASP A 620 23.18 19.58 0.42
CA ASP A 620 23.20 18.27 1.05
C ASP A 620 24.07 18.38 2.31
N ASP A 621 23.43 18.35 3.48
CA ASP A 621 24.14 18.18 4.73
C ASP A 621 24.92 16.88 4.62
N ASN A 622 26.25 17.00 4.48
CA ASN A 622 27.20 15.92 4.67
C ASN A 622 27.00 15.37 6.09
N LYS A 623 26.05 14.45 6.25
CA LYS A 623 25.96 13.56 7.41
C LYS A 623 27.28 12.84 7.48
N LYS A 624 28.13 13.31 8.40
CA LYS A 624 29.34 12.66 8.91
C LYS A 624 29.39 11.20 8.50
N HIS A 625 30.16 10.90 7.46
CA HIS A 625 30.71 9.57 7.30
C HIS A 625 31.47 9.27 8.59
N LYS A 626 30.90 8.43 9.47
CA LYS A 626 31.72 7.67 10.41
C LYS A 626 32.80 6.97 9.57
N PRO A 627 34.08 7.02 9.99
CA PRO A 627 35.19 6.79 9.09
C PRO A 627 35.14 5.37 8.53
N LYS A 628 35.15 5.25 7.20
CA LYS A 628 35.58 4.03 6.53
C LYS A 628 37.06 3.84 6.85
N LYS A 629 37.39 2.96 7.80
CA LYS A 629 38.74 2.40 7.88
C LYS A 629 38.92 1.42 6.71
N THR A 630 39.93 1.70 5.92
CA THR A 630 40.35 1.03 4.69
C THR A 630 40.63 -0.47 4.86
N PRO A 631 40.48 -1.28 3.80
CA PRO A 631 40.83 -2.69 3.80
C PRO A 631 42.32 -2.86 3.52
N LYS A 632 43.09 -3.42 4.47
CA LYS A 632 44.36 -4.10 4.15
C LYS A 632 44.52 -5.38 4.98
N ALA A 633 44.67 -6.45 4.22
CA ALA A 633 45.44 -7.67 4.46
C ALA A 633 45.14 -8.50 5.72
N LYS A 634 44.78 -9.76 5.42
CA LYS A 634 44.92 -10.96 6.26
C LYS A 634 46.08 -10.84 7.25
N SER A 635 45.78 -10.96 8.55
CA SER A 635 46.70 -11.57 9.51
C SER A 635 45.93 -12.66 10.26
N LYS A 636 46.34 -13.91 10.04
CA LYS A 636 45.91 -15.08 10.80
C LYS A 636 46.42 -14.89 12.23
N LYS A 637 45.52 -15.00 13.23
CA LYS A 637 45.96 -15.25 14.61
C LYS A 637 46.31 -16.73 14.76
N LYS A 638 47.57 -16.94 15.14
CA LYS A 638 48.20 -18.20 15.50
C LYS A 638 47.34 -19.02 16.47
N VAL A 639 47.12 -20.27 16.08
CA VAL A 639 47.03 -21.42 16.99
C VAL A 639 48.38 -21.55 17.70
N HIS A 640 48.36 -21.83 19.00
CA HIS A 640 49.55 -22.10 19.79
C HIS A 640 49.98 -23.57 19.68
N SER A 641 51.30 -23.75 19.87
CA SER A 641 52.06 -24.95 20.25
C SER A 641 52.24 -26.11 19.27
N GLY A 642 53.52 -26.40 18.96
CA GLY A 642 54.04 -27.77 18.83
C GLY A 642 54.83 -28.07 17.54
N THR A 643 56.17 -28.01 17.62
CA THR A 643 57.18 -29.01 17.12
C THR A 643 57.07 -29.53 15.66
N ASN A 644 58.10 -29.77 14.85
CA ASN A 644 59.57 -29.73 14.85
C ASN A 644 59.97 -30.33 13.47
N LEU A 645 61.12 -29.94 12.89
CA LEU A 645 61.93 -30.73 11.92
C LEU A 645 61.29 -30.99 10.52
N SER A 646 61.98 -31.26 9.41
CA SER A 646 63.35 -31.07 8.92
C SER A 646 63.36 -31.69 7.50
N PHE A 647 63.98 -31.00 6.54
CA PHE A 647 64.63 -31.49 5.32
C PHE A 647 63.84 -32.21 4.18
N ASN A 648 64.21 -31.75 2.98
CA ASN A 648 64.13 -32.31 1.62
C ASN A 648 62.78 -32.36 0.90
#